data_AF-A0A834P926-F1
#
_entry.id   AF-A0A834P926-F1
#
_cell.length_a   1.000
_cell.length_b   1.000
_cell.length_c   1.000
_cell.angle_alpha   90.00
_cell.angle_beta   90.00
_cell.angle_gamma   90.00
#
_symmetry.space_group_name_H-M   'P 1'
#
loop_
_entity.id
_entity.type
_entity.pdbx_description
1 polymer ?
#
loop_
_entity_poly.entity_id
_entity_poly.type
_entity_poly.pdbx_seq_one_letter_code
_entity_poly.pdbx_strand_id
1 'polypeptide(L)'
;MAFSKDLDYAIGWNRFNLQFLGVWPDSDRLDKNIGFTKYRWILHALFMLGFIILPQTAYLLIIWGDLDLMTEDLATANVPVTMACIKLFVIRYHLKTLNPLLGAFVDDWNRTKNERERSIMLSNARKARTISMLCTVMIQIMTTTYILLRIAMIAQMQKDQMKSDRTLICPAYFPYDLRKTPVFYLTCTGQILAAYSATVSYTGVDSFISMLVLHVCAQISNLRSALKTLADERSTEERKTDNFVEKLAFIVKRHEHLNRFARSIEDSFNVLMLVQILTCTMQVCFQSYQVLAILGENEDEFPTVQLCFLVLFVVVTLVHLYIYCYVGEMLIVQVNAIPVKCQDDILTTRGVKQSSGMSESAYESKWCNLSPKDARNLLFVMRRSTIPLRLTAGKFSTFSMKTFSDFILLRFIRVKTQMDYAIGWNRFNLSVLGVWPEPSKTTLLWRLTSAGIFWTSTTVTFLFICAPQTTDLILNSTTLDEAIENLSINIPIAFALIKQIVLRYHGKALKSLLVDIVNDWAQSLPEPERLTMLKTAKMSRRISLFCSTLTYLMLTAFISLQTYANMASASEVDLGGLLHPATFPYDIKKSPNFEITWMGQFMGTVLTAICYSCFDTFLAVFVLHLCGQLSVLQLNLKELAEVAKRDISLFQNKLGFIVNRHNELYRFALIVENCFNLTLLGQTLISTAMFCLTGYRMITSIGSQEQDLPIVGMIFFIIHVIYTMLHLYIYCYVGETLLIESTGIAFSAYDCVWYDLPPKKAMCLMIVICRARIAFQITAGKFSPFSLELFGAIMKTSAGYLSVLLAVKEGPVED
;
A
#
# COMPACT_ATOMS: atom_id res chain seq x y z
N MET A 1 -31.28 -25.61 15.67
CA MET A 1 -31.50 -24.34 14.90
C MET A 1 -30.25 -23.48 14.71
N ALA A 2 -29.29 -23.41 15.65
CA ALA A 2 -28.09 -22.57 15.45
C ALA A 2 -27.08 -23.12 14.41
N PHE A 3 -26.89 -24.44 14.35
CA PHE A 3 -25.92 -25.07 13.44
C PHE A 3 -26.27 -24.96 11.96
N SER A 4 -27.57 -24.99 11.60
CA SER A 4 -28.01 -24.78 10.21
C SER A 4 -27.73 -23.35 9.75
N LYS A 5 -27.91 -22.36 10.63
CA LYS A 5 -27.62 -20.94 10.33
C LYS A 5 -26.13 -20.69 10.05
N ASP A 6 -25.24 -21.33 10.81
CA ASP A 6 -23.78 -21.17 10.63
C ASP A 6 -23.30 -21.81 9.31
N LEU A 7 -23.84 -22.99 8.95
CA LEU A 7 -23.56 -23.64 7.67
C LEU A 7 -24.07 -22.80 6.50
N ASP A 8 -25.33 -22.36 6.56
CA ASP A 8 -25.94 -21.49 5.55
C ASP A 8 -25.16 -20.18 5.39
N TYR A 9 -24.64 -19.63 6.50
CA TYR A 9 -23.77 -18.45 6.46
C TYR A 9 -22.45 -18.73 5.73
N ALA A 10 -21.82 -19.88 5.98
CA ALA A 10 -20.52 -20.25 5.43
C ALA A 10 -20.58 -20.53 3.92
N ILE A 11 -21.63 -21.22 3.44
CA ILE A 11 -21.76 -21.61 2.03
C ILE A 11 -22.62 -20.63 1.21
N GLY A 12 -23.46 -19.81 1.85
CA GLY A 12 -24.58 -19.12 1.19
C GLY A 12 -24.21 -18.29 -0.03
N TRP A 13 -23.13 -17.51 0.03
CA TRP A 13 -22.69 -16.68 -1.11
C TRP A 13 -22.21 -17.53 -2.30
N ASN A 14 -21.36 -18.53 -2.03
CA ASN A 14 -20.86 -19.44 -3.07
C ASN A 14 -21.97 -20.32 -3.64
N ARG A 15 -22.91 -20.75 -2.78
CA ARG A 15 -24.09 -21.49 -3.17
C ARG A 15 -24.95 -20.67 -4.13
N PHE A 16 -25.22 -19.42 -3.80
CA PHE A 16 -25.98 -18.52 -4.67
C PHE A 16 -25.34 -18.36 -6.05
N ASN A 17 -24.05 -18.01 -6.12
CA ASN A 17 -23.34 -17.80 -7.39
C ASN A 17 -23.28 -19.06 -8.25
N LEU A 18 -22.92 -20.22 -7.68
CA LEU A 18 -22.81 -21.46 -8.45
C LEU A 18 -24.18 -22.08 -8.78
N GLN A 19 -25.22 -21.84 -7.97
CA GLN A 19 -26.60 -22.25 -8.32
C GLN A 19 -27.18 -21.39 -9.45
N PHE A 20 -26.83 -20.10 -9.50
CA PHE A 20 -27.17 -19.23 -10.61
C PHE A 20 -26.60 -19.80 -11.92
N LEU A 21 -25.33 -20.20 -11.92
CA LEU A 21 -24.66 -20.85 -13.04
C LEU A 21 -25.12 -22.29 -13.32
N GLY A 22 -25.80 -22.93 -12.37
CA GLY A 22 -26.22 -24.34 -12.48
C GLY A 22 -25.09 -25.37 -12.30
N VAL A 23 -24.03 -25.02 -11.57
CA VAL A 23 -22.86 -25.89 -11.31
C VAL A 23 -22.60 -26.15 -9.83
N TRP A 24 -23.50 -25.74 -8.93
CA TRP A 24 -23.38 -26.05 -7.51
C TRP A 24 -23.39 -27.58 -7.29
N PRO A 25 -22.39 -28.14 -6.57
CA PRO A 25 -22.40 -29.54 -6.18
C PRO A 25 -23.55 -29.74 -5.17
N ASP A 26 -24.61 -30.45 -5.52
CA ASP A 26 -25.75 -30.70 -4.60
C ASP A 26 -25.72 -32.17 -4.19
N SER A 27 -25.50 -32.47 -2.90
CA SER A 27 -25.37 -33.84 -2.39
C SER A 27 -26.70 -34.59 -2.31
N ASP A 28 -27.82 -33.88 -2.09
CA ASP A 28 -29.12 -34.49 -1.77
C ASP A 28 -30.21 -34.29 -2.84
N ARG A 29 -29.90 -33.65 -3.98
CA ARG A 29 -30.90 -33.20 -4.96
C ARG A 29 -30.73 -33.71 -6.38
N LEU A 30 -29.79 -34.62 -6.63
CA LEU A 30 -29.58 -35.18 -7.96
C LEU A 30 -30.79 -35.96 -8.53
N ASP A 31 -31.75 -36.37 -7.70
CA ASP A 31 -32.87 -37.23 -8.14
C ASP A 31 -34.28 -36.60 -8.14
N LYS A 32 -34.52 -35.38 -7.63
CA LYS A 32 -35.92 -34.94 -7.37
C LYS A 32 -36.40 -33.56 -7.85
N ASN A 33 -35.64 -32.75 -8.60
CA ASN A 33 -36.20 -31.50 -9.16
C ASN A 33 -35.71 -31.13 -10.59
N ILE A 34 -36.65 -31.29 -11.55
CA ILE A 34 -36.90 -30.58 -12.83
C ILE A 34 -35.68 -30.22 -13.71
N GLY A 35 -35.60 -30.85 -14.88
CA GLY A 35 -34.44 -30.89 -15.78
C GLY A 35 -33.84 -29.57 -16.28
N PHE A 36 -34.50 -28.41 -16.15
CA PHE A 36 -33.99 -27.14 -16.66
C PHE A 36 -32.79 -26.58 -15.86
N THR A 37 -32.68 -26.89 -14.56
CA THR A 37 -31.58 -26.43 -13.69
C THR A 37 -30.23 -27.06 -14.06
N LYS A 38 -30.23 -28.30 -14.55
CA LYS A 38 -29.04 -29.05 -14.96
C LYS A 38 -28.37 -28.52 -16.25
N TYR A 39 -29.13 -27.83 -17.09
CA TYR A 39 -28.66 -27.30 -18.38
C TYR A 39 -28.33 -25.80 -18.35
N ARG A 40 -28.49 -25.11 -17.21
CA ARG A 40 -28.19 -23.67 -17.09
C ARG A 40 -26.74 -23.32 -17.42
N TRP A 41 -25.79 -24.16 -17.02
CA TRP A 41 -24.37 -23.93 -17.34
C TRP A 41 -24.11 -23.96 -18.85
N ILE A 42 -24.85 -24.79 -19.61
CA ILE A 42 -24.77 -24.84 -21.08
C ILE A 42 -25.26 -23.51 -21.66
N LEU A 43 -26.36 -22.97 -21.13
CA LEU A 43 -26.87 -21.67 -21.55
C LEU A 43 -25.82 -20.58 -21.36
N HIS A 44 -25.25 -20.47 -20.15
CA HIS A 44 -24.18 -19.51 -19.86
C HIS A 44 -22.96 -19.69 -20.78
N ALA A 45 -22.53 -20.93 -21.04
CA ALA A 45 -21.44 -21.23 -21.96
C ALA A 45 -21.77 -20.81 -23.41
N LEU A 46 -22.99 -21.10 -23.88
CA LEU A 46 -23.45 -20.71 -25.22
C LEU A 46 -23.54 -19.19 -25.39
N PHE A 47 -23.99 -18.45 -24.37
CA PHE A 47 -23.98 -16.99 -24.40
C PHE A 47 -22.56 -16.43 -24.48
N MET A 48 -21.64 -16.92 -23.65
CA MET A 48 -20.23 -16.49 -23.68
C MET A 48 -19.57 -16.81 -25.02
N LEU A 49 -19.79 -18.01 -25.56
CA LEU A 49 -19.24 -18.45 -26.84
C LEU A 49 -19.84 -17.68 -28.02
N GLY A 50 -21.17 -17.55 -28.07
CA GLY A 50 -21.89 -17.01 -29.21
C GLY A 50 -21.87 -15.49 -29.34
N PHE A 51 -21.79 -14.74 -28.24
CA PHE A 51 -21.83 -13.28 -28.27
C PHE A 51 -20.49 -12.59 -28.01
N ILE A 52 -19.51 -13.28 -27.43
CA ILE A 52 -18.20 -12.71 -27.12
C ILE A 52 -17.07 -13.52 -27.75
N ILE A 53 -16.83 -14.76 -27.31
CA ILE A 53 -15.59 -15.49 -27.67
C ILE A 53 -15.47 -15.71 -29.19
N LEU A 54 -16.44 -16.38 -29.83
CA LEU A 54 -16.33 -16.66 -31.28
C LEU A 54 -16.37 -15.39 -32.13
N PRO A 55 -17.28 -14.42 -31.89
CA PRO A 55 -17.30 -13.17 -32.63
C PRO A 55 -16.03 -12.34 -32.50
N GLN A 56 -15.41 -12.29 -31.31
CA GLN A 56 -14.15 -11.57 -31.09
C GLN A 56 -12.97 -12.29 -31.70
N THR A 57 -12.88 -13.63 -31.57
CA THR A 57 -11.84 -14.39 -32.25
C THR A 57 -11.93 -14.25 -33.78
N ALA A 58 -13.14 -14.21 -34.34
CA ALA A 58 -13.33 -13.95 -35.77
C ALA A 58 -12.92 -12.51 -36.13
N TYR A 59 -13.23 -11.53 -35.27
CA TYR A 59 -12.83 -10.14 -35.45
C TYR A 59 -11.31 -9.96 -35.40
N LEU A 60 -10.62 -10.68 -34.51
CA LEU A 60 -9.17 -10.68 -34.38
C LEU A 60 -8.45 -11.08 -35.69
N LEU A 61 -9.06 -11.98 -36.48
CA LEU A 61 -8.53 -12.36 -37.80
C LEU A 61 -8.70 -11.26 -38.85
N ILE A 62 -9.70 -10.39 -38.69
CA ILE A 62 -9.98 -9.29 -39.62
C ILE A 62 -9.03 -8.11 -39.35
N ILE A 63 -8.80 -7.78 -38.07
CA ILE A 63 -7.89 -6.71 -37.64
C ILE A 63 -6.42 -7.16 -37.59
N TRP A 64 -6.11 -8.31 -38.20
CA TRP A 64 -4.77 -8.89 -38.18
C TRP A 64 -3.77 -7.97 -38.85
N GLY A 65 -2.77 -7.53 -38.09
CA GLY A 65 -1.73 -6.61 -38.55
C GLY A 65 -1.72 -5.26 -37.81
N ASP A 66 -2.80 -4.92 -37.09
CA ASP A 66 -2.88 -3.75 -36.23
C ASP A 66 -2.68 -4.16 -34.76
N LEU A 67 -1.49 -3.90 -34.21
CA LEU A 67 -1.13 -4.35 -32.87
C LEU A 67 -1.97 -3.69 -31.77
N ASP A 68 -2.43 -2.46 -31.98
CA ASP A 68 -3.16 -1.69 -30.98
C ASP A 68 -4.59 -2.22 -30.86
N LEU A 69 -5.27 -2.43 -31.99
CA LEU A 69 -6.60 -3.05 -32.02
C LEU A 69 -6.57 -4.52 -31.56
N MET A 70 -5.53 -5.28 -31.94
CA MET A 70 -5.37 -6.67 -31.53
C MET A 70 -5.17 -6.81 -30.02
N THR A 71 -4.32 -5.95 -29.43
CA THR A 71 -4.08 -5.98 -27.97
C THR A 71 -5.30 -5.51 -27.20
N GLU A 72 -6.08 -4.56 -27.72
CA GLU A 72 -7.36 -4.16 -27.12
C GLU A 72 -8.38 -5.29 -27.09
N ASP A 73 -8.61 -5.96 -28.22
CA ASP A 73 -9.59 -7.06 -28.29
C ASP A 73 -9.21 -8.21 -27.33
N LEU A 74 -7.93 -8.60 -27.36
CA LEU A 74 -7.41 -9.67 -26.52
C LEU A 74 -7.50 -9.33 -25.02
N ALA A 75 -7.15 -8.11 -24.64
CA ALA A 75 -7.06 -7.70 -23.24
C ALA A 75 -8.42 -7.44 -22.59
N THR A 76 -9.38 -6.87 -23.32
CA THR A 76 -10.63 -6.33 -22.75
C THR A 76 -11.68 -7.41 -22.45
N ALA A 77 -11.99 -8.27 -23.41
CA ALA A 77 -13.07 -9.26 -23.25
C ALA A 77 -12.69 -10.67 -23.69
N ASN A 78 -11.88 -10.84 -24.73
CA ASN A 78 -11.63 -12.15 -25.33
C ASN A 78 -10.96 -13.13 -24.34
N VAL A 79 -9.80 -12.75 -23.79
CA VAL A 79 -9.03 -13.59 -22.85
C VAL A 79 -9.74 -13.75 -21.49
N PRO A 80 -10.28 -12.69 -20.85
CA PRO A 80 -11.04 -12.84 -19.60
C PRO A 80 -12.27 -13.75 -19.73
N VAL A 81 -13.07 -13.59 -20.80
CA VAL A 81 -14.29 -14.38 -21.00
C VAL A 81 -13.96 -15.81 -21.39
N THR A 82 -12.90 -16.03 -22.18
CA THR A 82 -12.37 -17.37 -22.44
C THR A 82 -11.94 -18.06 -21.13
N MET A 83 -11.25 -17.36 -20.23
CA MET A 83 -10.89 -17.92 -18.92
C MET A 83 -12.12 -18.23 -18.06
N ALA A 84 -13.13 -17.36 -18.06
CA ALA A 84 -14.40 -17.61 -17.37
C ALA A 84 -15.12 -18.86 -17.91
N CYS A 85 -15.11 -19.05 -19.23
CA CYS A 85 -15.66 -20.22 -19.89
C CYS A 85 -14.89 -21.49 -19.50
N ILE A 86 -13.55 -21.46 -19.54
CA ILE A 86 -12.69 -22.58 -19.10
C ILE A 86 -12.99 -22.95 -17.64
N LYS A 87 -13.11 -21.96 -16.74
CA LYS A 87 -13.49 -22.19 -15.33
C LYS A 87 -14.82 -22.92 -15.19
N LEU A 88 -15.83 -22.49 -15.96
CA LEU A 88 -17.15 -23.10 -15.96
C LEU A 88 -17.11 -24.57 -16.43
N PHE A 89 -16.32 -24.88 -17.46
CA PHE A 89 -16.10 -26.25 -17.92
C PHE A 89 -15.35 -27.10 -16.88
N VAL A 90 -14.28 -26.57 -16.29
CA VAL A 90 -13.46 -27.30 -15.31
C VAL A 90 -14.25 -27.65 -14.06
N ILE A 91 -14.99 -26.70 -13.46
CA ILE A 91 -15.82 -27.01 -12.28
C ILE A 91 -16.88 -28.06 -12.60
N ARG A 92 -17.44 -28.02 -13.82
CA ARG A 92 -18.43 -28.99 -14.27
C ARG A 92 -17.85 -30.38 -14.51
N TYR A 93 -16.62 -30.46 -15.04
CA TYR A 93 -15.87 -31.68 -15.25
C TYR A 93 -15.54 -32.36 -13.91
N HIS A 94 -15.07 -31.60 -12.93
CA HIS A 94 -14.73 -32.11 -11.60
C HIS A 94 -15.92 -32.25 -10.64
N LEU A 95 -17.15 -31.95 -11.07
CA LEU A 95 -18.35 -31.97 -10.21
C LEU A 95 -18.53 -33.29 -9.44
N LYS A 96 -18.23 -34.43 -10.06
CA LYS A 96 -18.29 -35.75 -9.41
C LYS A 96 -17.27 -35.90 -8.27
N THR A 97 -16.10 -35.31 -8.40
CA THR A 97 -15.04 -35.29 -7.38
C THR A 97 -15.34 -34.26 -6.29
N LEU A 98 -15.96 -33.13 -6.64
CA LEU A 98 -16.30 -32.05 -5.71
C LEU A 98 -17.51 -32.38 -4.82
N ASN A 99 -18.46 -33.19 -5.29
CA ASN A 99 -19.64 -33.60 -4.53
C ASN A 99 -19.29 -34.25 -3.17
N PRO A 100 -18.43 -35.29 -3.11
CA PRO A 100 -18.00 -35.87 -1.83
C PRO A 100 -17.25 -34.88 -0.93
N LEU A 101 -16.48 -33.94 -1.51
CA LEU A 101 -15.77 -32.92 -0.73
C LEU A 101 -16.76 -31.95 -0.07
N LEU A 102 -17.80 -31.55 -0.80
CA LEU A 102 -18.85 -30.72 -0.23
C LEU A 102 -19.70 -31.49 0.80
N GLY A 103 -19.95 -32.77 0.58
CA GLY A 103 -20.58 -33.64 1.58
C GLY A 103 -19.78 -33.68 2.89
N ALA A 104 -18.47 -33.95 2.80
CA ALA A 104 -17.57 -33.91 3.94
C ALA A 104 -17.50 -32.52 4.60
N PHE A 105 -17.56 -31.44 3.82
CA PHE A 105 -17.68 -30.09 4.34
C PHE A 105 -18.97 -29.94 5.17
N VAL A 106 -20.12 -30.34 4.64
CA VAL A 106 -21.42 -30.25 5.33
C VAL A 106 -21.43 -31.10 6.61
N ASP A 107 -20.93 -32.33 6.54
CA ASP A 107 -20.79 -33.23 7.69
C ASP A 107 -19.94 -32.59 8.79
N ASP A 108 -18.85 -31.92 8.42
CA ASP A 108 -18.00 -31.21 9.35
C ASP A 108 -18.74 -30.08 10.07
N TRP A 109 -19.63 -29.37 9.39
CA TRP A 109 -20.47 -28.31 9.99
C TRP A 109 -21.63 -28.86 10.81
N ASN A 110 -22.14 -30.04 10.50
CA ASN A 110 -23.22 -30.70 11.23
C ASN A 110 -22.74 -31.46 12.49
N ARG A 111 -21.46 -31.85 12.55
CA ARG A 111 -20.89 -32.48 13.73
C ARG A 111 -21.00 -31.61 14.99
N THR A 112 -21.20 -32.21 16.15
CA THR A 112 -21.10 -31.53 17.45
C THR A 112 -19.68 -30.97 17.67
N LYS A 113 -19.58 -29.72 18.14
CA LYS A 113 -18.33 -28.97 18.27
C LYS A 113 -18.26 -28.26 19.60
N ASN A 114 -17.05 -28.09 20.11
CA ASN A 114 -16.80 -27.20 21.23
C ASN A 114 -16.84 -25.73 20.77
N GLU A 115 -17.08 -24.78 21.68
CA GLU A 115 -17.17 -23.35 21.34
C GLU A 115 -15.91 -22.83 20.62
N ARG A 116 -14.74 -23.32 21.04
CA ARG A 116 -13.45 -23.00 20.43
C ARG A 116 -13.39 -23.45 18.96
N GLU A 117 -13.78 -24.70 18.67
CA GLU A 117 -13.77 -25.26 17.31
C GLU A 117 -14.75 -24.50 16.40
N ARG A 118 -15.94 -24.20 16.92
CA ARG A 118 -16.96 -23.39 16.24
C ARG A 118 -16.43 -22.00 15.91
N SER A 119 -15.76 -21.34 16.86
CA SER A 119 -15.20 -19.99 16.67
C SER A 119 -14.12 -19.93 15.57
N ILE A 120 -13.29 -20.97 15.46
CA ILE A 120 -12.24 -21.08 14.44
C ILE A 120 -12.85 -21.29 13.06
N MET A 121 -13.85 -22.17 12.95
CA MET A 121 -14.57 -22.40 11.70
C MET A 121 -15.31 -21.14 11.24
N LEU A 122 -16.03 -20.45 12.13
CA LEU A 122 -16.72 -19.19 11.81
C LEU A 122 -15.78 -18.05 11.43
N SER A 123 -14.59 -17.97 12.05
CA SER A 123 -13.58 -16.98 11.69
C SER A 123 -13.09 -17.17 10.24
N ASN A 124 -12.78 -18.41 9.85
CA ASN A 124 -12.34 -18.71 8.49
C ASN A 124 -13.47 -18.61 7.47
N ALA A 125 -14.69 -19.00 7.83
CA ALA A 125 -15.87 -18.81 6.98
C ALA A 125 -16.13 -17.32 6.71
N ARG A 126 -15.98 -16.45 7.71
CA ARG A 126 -16.05 -14.99 7.52
C ARG A 126 -14.99 -14.50 6.55
N LYS A 127 -13.73 -14.92 6.70
CA LYS A 127 -12.65 -14.57 5.75
C LYS A 127 -12.99 -15.02 4.33
N ALA A 128 -13.40 -16.28 4.15
CA ALA A 128 -13.77 -16.82 2.85
C ALA A 128 -14.90 -16.01 2.21
N ARG A 129 -15.95 -15.70 2.98
CA ARG A 129 -17.10 -14.92 2.50
C ARG A 129 -16.72 -13.47 2.15
N THR A 130 -15.93 -12.80 2.99
CA THR A 130 -15.45 -11.44 2.72
C THR A 130 -14.60 -11.39 1.45
N ILE A 131 -13.66 -12.32 1.29
CA ILE A 131 -12.84 -12.45 0.07
C ILE A 131 -13.74 -12.66 -1.16
N SER A 132 -14.71 -13.56 -1.07
CA SER A 132 -15.64 -13.89 -2.15
C SER A 132 -16.50 -12.70 -2.58
N MET A 133 -17.06 -11.97 -1.61
CA MET A 133 -17.87 -10.77 -1.87
C MET A 133 -17.01 -9.65 -2.46
N LEU A 134 -15.82 -9.40 -1.92
CA LEU A 134 -14.90 -8.38 -2.42
C LEU A 134 -14.50 -8.64 -3.88
N CYS A 135 -14.09 -9.86 -4.23
CA CYS A 135 -13.75 -10.24 -5.62
C CYS A 135 -14.93 -9.99 -6.57
N THR A 136 -16.12 -10.45 -6.15
CA THR A 136 -17.33 -10.33 -6.97
C THR A 136 -17.67 -8.86 -7.20
N VAL A 137 -17.71 -8.04 -6.15
CA VAL A 137 -18.02 -6.61 -6.25
C VAL A 137 -17.00 -5.87 -7.10
N MET A 138 -15.70 -6.14 -6.92
CA MET A 138 -14.64 -5.49 -7.71
C MET A 138 -14.76 -5.77 -9.21
N ILE A 139 -14.96 -7.04 -9.61
CA ILE A 139 -15.12 -7.39 -11.03
C ILE A 139 -16.44 -6.84 -11.59
N GLN A 140 -17.52 -6.83 -10.80
CA GLN A 140 -18.80 -6.27 -11.24
C GLN A 140 -18.71 -4.75 -11.46
N ILE A 141 -18.03 -4.02 -10.58
CA ILE A 141 -17.75 -2.59 -10.76
C ILE A 141 -16.95 -2.39 -12.04
N MET A 142 -15.83 -3.10 -12.20
CA MET A 142 -14.98 -3.00 -13.40
C MET A 142 -15.76 -3.24 -14.70
N THR A 143 -16.57 -4.30 -14.73
CA THR A 143 -17.38 -4.67 -15.91
C THR A 143 -18.48 -3.65 -16.18
N THR A 144 -19.14 -3.14 -15.13
CA THR A 144 -20.18 -2.12 -15.27
C THR A 144 -19.58 -0.79 -15.75
N THR A 145 -18.44 -0.38 -15.20
CA THR A 145 -17.71 0.82 -15.65
C THR A 145 -17.30 0.70 -17.12
N TYR A 146 -16.80 -0.47 -17.54
CA TYR A 146 -16.48 -0.72 -18.96
C TYR A 146 -17.71 -0.57 -19.86
N ILE A 147 -18.81 -1.25 -19.52
CA ILE A 147 -20.06 -1.19 -20.30
C ILE A 147 -20.58 0.25 -20.37
N LEU A 148 -20.58 0.99 -19.25
CA LEU A 148 -21.02 2.39 -19.21
C LEU A 148 -20.15 3.30 -20.08
N LEU A 149 -18.82 3.14 -20.01
CA LEU A 149 -17.89 3.89 -20.85
C LEU A 149 -18.16 3.63 -22.34
N ARG A 150 -18.37 2.37 -22.72
CA ARG A 150 -18.68 1.98 -24.10
C ARG A 150 -20.05 2.49 -24.56
N ILE A 151 -21.07 2.46 -23.71
CA ILE A 151 -22.38 3.03 -24.02
C ILE A 151 -22.27 4.55 -24.22
N ALA A 152 -21.52 5.25 -23.38
CA ALA A 152 -21.30 6.69 -23.51
C ALA A 152 -20.59 7.04 -24.83
N MET A 153 -19.55 6.29 -25.20
CA MET A 153 -18.86 6.43 -26.49
C MET A 153 -19.82 6.20 -27.67
N ILE A 154 -20.62 5.12 -27.64
CA ILE A 154 -21.60 4.82 -28.70
C ILE A 154 -22.66 5.93 -28.80
N ALA A 155 -23.12 6.49 -27.67
CA ALA A 155 -24.11 7.56 -27.63
C ALA A 155 -23.56 8.89 -28.18
N GLN A 156 -22.29 9.20 -27.89
CA GLN A 156 -21.59 10.36 -28.46
C GLN A 156 -21.45 10.23 -29.98
N MET A 157 -20.96 9.08 -30.47
CA MET A 157 -20.79 8.84 -31.91
C MET A 157 -22.12 8.86 -32.71
N GLN A 158 -23.24 8.54 -32.07
CA GLN A 158 -24.57 8.64 -32.70
C GLN A 158 -25.06 10.09 -32.85
N LYS A 159 -24.55 11.03 -32.03
CA LYS A 159 -24.95 12.43 -32.02
C LYS A 159 -24.32 13.24 -33.16
N ASP A 160 -23.14 12.82 -33.64
CA ASP A 160 -22.36 13.55 -34.66
C ASP A 160 -22.71 13.20 -36.14
N GLN A 161 -23.62 12.26 -36.38
CA GLN A 161 -24.26 11.84 -37.66
C GLN A 161 -23.41 11.73 -38.97
N MET A 162 -23.15 10.49 -39.43
CA MET A 162 -23.68 9.90 -40.69
C MET A 162 -23.32 8.40 -40.73
N LYS A 163 -24.16 7.59 -41.38
CA LYS A 163 -24.03 6.12 -41.49
C LYS A 163 -22.65 5.69 -42.02
N SER A 164 -21.79 5.15 -41.16
CA SER A 164 -20.92 4.01 -41.51
C SER A 164 -20.47 3.31 -40.22
N ASP A 165 -21.00 2.11 -40.02
CA ASP A 165 -20.71 1.14 -38.94
C ASP A 165 -21.03 1.54 -37.49
N ARG A 166 -22.06 0.90 -36.95
CA ARG A 166 -22.40 0.98 -35.52
C ARG A 166 -21.38 0.19 -34.72
N THR A 167 -20.69 0.84 -33.79
CA THR A 167 -19.75 0.18 -32.87
C THR A 167 -20.51 -0.62 -31.80
N LEU A 168 -20.08 -1.86 -31.59
CA LEU A 168 -20.63 -2.75 -30.55
C LEU A 168 -19.99 -2.45 -29.18
N ILE A 169 -20.60 -2.96 -28.11
CA ILE A 169 -20.07 -2.81 -26.73
C ILE A 169 -18.72 -3.52 -26.63
N CYS A 170 -18.62 -4.75 -27.13
CA CYS A 170 -17.35 -5.41 -27.39
C CYS A 170 -17.16 -5.48 -28.92
N PRO A 171 -16.05 -4.94 -29.48
CA PRO A 171 -15.76 -5.06 -30.91
C PRO A 171 -15.76 -6.53 -31.32
N ALA A 172 -16.53 -6.89 -32.34
CA ALA A 172 -16.77 -8.28 -32.70
C ALA A 172 -17.34 -8.40 -34.12
N TYR A 173 -17.09 -9.53 -34.77
CA TYR A 173 -17.62 -9.85 -36.09
C TYR A 173 -18.82 -10.80 -35.98
N PHE A 174 -19.97 -10.40 -36.54
CA PHE A 174 -21.16 -11.24 -36.65
C PHE A 174 -21.51 -11.50 -38.12
N PRO A 175 -21.89 -12.73 -38.50
CA PRO A 175 -22.17 -13.10 -39.89
C PRO A 175 -23.55 -12.61 -40.39
N TYR A 176 -24.14 -11.61 -39.74
CA TYR A 176 -25.45 -11.04 -40.06
C TYR A 176 -25.41 -9.51 -40.00
N ASP A 177 -26.32 -8.87 -40.73
CA ASP A 177 -26.30 -7.41 -40.90
C ASP A 177 -26.72 -6.65 -39.62
N LEU A 178 -25.75 -6.00 -38.97
CA LEU A 178 -25.90 -5.18 -37.77
C LEU A 178 -26.47 -3.78 -38.05
N ARG A 179 -26.69 -3.39 -39.31
CA ARG A 179 -27.30 -2.10 -39.67
C ARG A 179 -28.78 -2.04 -39.28
N LYS A 180 -29.44 -3.20 -39.13
CA LYS A 180 -30.84 -3.32 -38.70
C LYS A 180 -30.95 -3.01 -37.19
N THR A 181 -31.66 -1.94 -36.87
CA THR A 181 -31.87 -1.46 -35.48
C THR A 181 -32.27 -2.54 -34.46
N PRO A 182 -33.26 -3.43 -34.70
CA PRO A 182 -33.62 -4.44 -33.70
C PRO A 182 -32.52 -5.49 -33.47
N VAL A 183 -31.77 -5.86 -34.52
CA VAL A 183 -30.71 -6.87 -34.44
C VAL A 183 -29.49 -6.33 -33.70
N PHE A 184 -29.17 -5.04 -33.89
CA PHE A 184 -28.12 -4.35 -33.15
C PHE A 184 -28.40 -4.34 -31.65
N TYR A 185 -29.58 -3.88 -31.22
CA TYR A 185 -29.92 -3.85 -29.80
C TYR A 185 -29.95 -5.25 -29.17
N LEU A 186 -30.49 -6.25 -29.89
CA LEU A 186 -30.48 -7.63 -29.43
C LEU A 186 -29.06 -8.17 -29.22
N THR A 187 -28.14 -7.85 -30.13
CA THR A 187 -26.73 -8.26 -30.04
C THR A 187 -26.02 -7.57 -28.87
N CYS A 188 -26.23 -6.27 -28.67
CA CYS A 188 -25.69 -5.53 -27.52
C CYS A 188 -26.24 -6.08 -26.18
N THR A 189 -27.54 -6.38 -26.10
CA THR A 189 -28.11 -7.03 -24.92
C THR A 189 -27.51 -8.42 -24.71
N GLY A 190 -27.29 -9.20 -25.77
CA GLY A 190 -26.60 -10.48 -25.72
C GLY A 190 -25.17 -10.37 -25.17
N GLN A 191 -24.40 -9.37 -25.62
CA GLN A 191 -23.04 -9.09 -25.13
C GLN A 191 -23.02 -8.71 -23.65
N ILE A 192 -23.94 -7.85 -23.20
CA ILE A 192 -24.06 -7.47 -21.78
C ILE A 192 -24.37 -8.69 -20.91
N LEU A 193 -25.36 -9.50 -21.32
CA LEU A 193 -25.73 -10.72 -20.60
C LEU A 193 -24.58 -11.74 -20.56
N ALA A 194 -23.85 -11.89 -21.67
CA ALA A 194 -22.67 -12.74 -21.74
C ALA A 194 -21.53 -12.23 -20.84
N ALA A 195 -21.30 -10.93 -20.76
CA ALA A 195 -20.30 -10.32 -19.89
C ALA A 195 -20.63 -10.54 -18.40
N TYR A 196 -21.87 -10.27 -17.97
CA TYR A 196 -22.29 -10.54 -16.59
C TYR A 196 -22.33 -12.04 -16.25
N SER A 197 -22.64 -12.89 -17.22
CA SER A 197 -22.50 -14.35 -17.07
C SER A 197 -21.04 -14.76 -16.85
N ALA A 198 -20.11 -14.16 -17.59
CA ALA A 198 -18.69 -14.41 -17.48
C ALA A 198 -18.13 -13.96 -16.12
N THR A 199 -18.55 -12.79 -15.61
CA THR A 199 -18.07 -12.30 -14.31
C THR A 199 -18.47 -13.22 -13.17
N VAL A 200 -19.73 -13.70 -13.14
CA VAL A 200 -20.20 -14.65 -12.13
C VAL A 200 -19.50 -16.01 -12.27
N SER A 201 -19.28 -16.48 -13.51
CA SER A 201 -18.52 -17.71 -13.78
C SER A 201 -17.07 -17.63 -13.30
N TYR A 202 -16.43 -16.49 -13.54
CA TYR A 202 -15.06 -16.25 -13.16
C TYR A 202 -14.87 -16.22 -11.64
N THR A 203 -15.66 -15.40 -10.93
CA THR A 203 -15.50 -15.25 -9.48
C THR A 203 -16.07 -16.40 -8.69
N GLY A 204 -17.16 -17.01 -9.16
CA GLY A 204 -17.84 -18.11 -8.46
C GLY A 204 -16.95 -19.34 -8.28
N VAL A 205 -16.12 -19.67 -9.28
CA VAL A 205 -15.18 -20.80 -9.18
C VAL A 205 -14.04 -20.49 -8.22
N ASP A 206 -13.46 -19.28 -8.29
CA ASP A 206 -12.33 -18.87 -7.45
C ASP A 206 -12.74 -18.77 -5.98
N SER A 207 -13.94 -18.23 -5.73
CA SER A 207 -14.52 -18.11 -4.39
C SER A 207 -14.86 -19.48 -3.80
N PHE A 208 -15.30 -20.43 -4.63
CA PHE A 208 -15.54 -21.81 -4.22
C PHE A 208 -14.25 -22.54 -3.84
N ILE A 209 -13.18 -22.41 -4.64
CA ILE A 209 -11.85 -22.96 -4.31
C ILE A 209 -11.36 -22.38 -2.97
N SER A 210 -11.46 -21.06 -2.82
CA SER A 210 -11.04 -20.35 -1.60
C SER A 210 -11.81 -20.82 -0.37
N MET A 211 -13.12 -21.07 -0.49
CA MET A 211 -13.96 -21.60 0.57
C MET A 211 -13.53 -23.00 1.01
N LEU A 212 -13.30 -23.92 0.06
CA LEU A 212 -12.86 -25.27 0.37
C LEU A 212 -11.50 -25.29 1.06
N VAL A 213 -10.54 -24.50 0.57
CA VAL A 213 -9.19 -24.44 1.14
C VAL A 213 -9.21 -23.83 2.54
N LEU A 214 -9.91 -22.71 2.74
CA LEU A 214 -10.02 -22.07 4.06
C LEU A 214 -10.78 -22.94 5.08
N HIS A 215 -11.71 -23.80 4.63
CA HIS A 215 -12.30 -24.82 5.49
C HIS A 215 -11.29 -25.88 5.92
N VAL A 216 -10.48 -26.40 5.00
CA VAL A 216 -9.39 -27.31 5.36
C VAL A 216 -8.43 -26.66 6.36
N CYS A 217 -8.04 -25.39 6.13
CA CYS A 217 -7.23 -24.62 7.07
C CYS A 217 -7.86 -24.54 8.47
N ALA A 218 -9.18 -24.29 8.55
CA ALA A 218 -9.90 -24.25 9.82
C ALA A 218 -9.90 -25.62 10.53
N GLN A 219 -10.12 -26.70 9.77
CA GLN A 219 -10.11 -28.07 10.31
C GLN A 219 -8.73 -28.49 10.81
N ILE A 220 -7.67 -28.14 10.08
CA ILE A 220 -6.28 -28.38 10.52
C ILE A 220 -5.99 -27.61 11.80
N SER A 221 -6.45 -26.37 11.92
CA SER A 221 -6.30 -25.61 13.17
C SER A 221 -7.07 -26.22 14.35
N ASN A 222 -8.24 -26.80 14.12
CA ASN A 222 -8.98 -27.52 15.15
C ASN A 222 -8.26 -28.81 15.57
N LEU A 223 -7.76 -29.56 14.59
CA LEU A 223 -7.01 -30.79 14.80
C LEU A 223 -5.72 -30.55 15.59
N ARG A 224 -5.05 -29.45 15.29
CA ARG A 224 -3.87 -28.96 16.02
C ARG A 224 -4.18 -28.68 17.48
N SER A 225 -5.30 -28.00 17.75
CA SER A 225 -5.73 -27.73 19.13
C SER A 225 -6.05 -29.03 19.87
N ALA A 226 -6.71 -29.99 19.21
CA ALA A 226 -7.02 -31.29 19.78
C ALA A 226 -5.75 -32.11 20.10
N LEU A 227 -4.74 -32.05 19.22
CA LEU A 227 -3.45 -32.73 19.43
C LEU A 227 -2.69 -32.16 20.63
N LYS A 228 -2.66 -30.82 20.78
CA LYS A 228 -2.03 -30.15 21.91
C LYS A 228 -2.70 -30.54 23.24
N THR A 229 -4.03 -30.46 23.29
CA THR A 229 -4.82 -30.85 24.46
C THR A 229 -4.64 -32.33 24.82
N LEU A 230 -4.62 -33.23 23.83
CA LEU A 230 -4.43 -34.67 24.07
C LEU A 230 -3.06 -34.97 24.71
N ALA A 231 -2.00 -34.33 24.22
CA ALA A 231 -0.65 -34.51 24.75
C ALA A 231 -0.50 -33.88 26.14
N ASP A 232 -1.14 -32.74 26.39
CA ASP A 232 -1.14 -32.09 27.70
C ASP A 232 -1.93 -32.90 28.76
N GLU A 233 -3.12 -33.41 28.41
CA GLU A 233 -3.93 -34.29 29.29
C GLU A 233 -3.17 -35.57 29.68
N ARG A 234 -2.49 -36.21 28.71
CA ARG A 234 -1.71 -37.43 28.95
C ARG A 234 -0.49 -37.20 29.83
N SER A 235 0.09 -35.99 29.81
CA SER A 235 1.21 -35.63 30.70
C SER A 235 0.80 -35.47 32.17
N THR A 236 -0.49 -35.32 32.46
CA THR A 236 -1.03 -35.08 33.81
C THR A 236 -1.69 -36.30 34.45
N GLU A 237 -2.19 -37.26 33.68
CA GLU A 237 -2.83 -38.49 34.20
C GLU A 237 -2.01 -39.75 33.86
N GLU A 238 -1.33 -40.35 34.85
CA GLU A 238 -0.56 -41.60 34.67
C GLU A 238 -1.44 -42.86 34.44
N ARG A 239 -2.78 -42.80 34.60
CA ARG A 239 -3.58 -44.01 34.87
C ARG A 239 -4.69 -44.44 33.88
N LYS A 240 -4.71 -43.97 32.62
CA LYS A 240 -5.58 -44.54 31.56
C LYS A 240 -4.83 -44.78 30.26
N THR A 241 -4.25 -45.97 30.11
CA THR A 241 -3.41 -46.39 28.97
C THR A 241 -4.19 -46.53 27.65
N ASP A 242 -5.51 -46.77 27.71
CA ASP A 242 -6.28 -47.17 26.51
C ASP A 242 -6.85 -45.99 25.69
N ASN A 243 -7.08 -44.83 26.31
CA ASN A 243 -7.76 -43.70 25.66
C ASN A 243 -6.82 -42.83 24.78
N PHE A 244 -5.52 -42.77 25.11
CA PHE A 244 -4.58 -41.91 24.37
C PHE A 244 -4.35 -42.40 22.94
N VAL A 245 -4.12 -43.71 22.77
CA VAL A 245 -3.88 -44.32 21.46
C VAL A 245 -5.13 -44.23 20.59
N GLU A 246 -6.32 -44.42 21.15
CA GLU A 246 -7.59 -44.30 20.42
C GLU A 246 -7.86 -42.85 19.96
N LYS A 247 -7.71 -41.87 20.86
CA LYS A 247 -7.85 -40.44 20.53
C LYS A 247 -6.78 -39.98 19.53
N LEU A 248 -5.54 -40.44 19.65
CA LEU A 248 -4.47 -40.13 18.70
C LEU A 248 -4.75 -40.78 17.34
N ALA A 249 -5.22 -42.03 17.31
CA ALA A 249 -5.63 -42.71 16.09
C ALA A 249 -6.79 -41.96 15.39
N PHE A 250 -7.74 -41.43 16.16
CA PHE A 250 -8.79 -40.56 15.63
C PHE A 250 -8.20 -39.29 14.98
N ILE A 251 -7.29 -38.60 15.66
CA ILE A 251 -6.60 -37.41 15.13
C ILE A 251 -5.84 -37.73 13.84
N VAL A 252 -5.11 -38.84 13.80
CA VAL A 252 -4.34 -39.27 12.62
C VAL A 252 -5.27 -39.62 11.45
N LYS A 253 -6.34 -40.39 11.70
CA LYS A 253 -7.35 -40.70 10.67
C LYS A 253 -7.97 -39.43 10.10
N ARG A 254 -8.23 -38.44 10.97
CA ARG A 254 -8.80 -37.15 10.57
C ARG A 254 -7.79 -36.30 9.79
N HIS A 255 -6.52 -36.25 10.22
CA HIS A 255 -5.45 -35.57 9.48
C HIS A 255 -5.32 -36.12 8.06
N GLU A 256 -5.34 -37.45 7.91
CA GLU A 256 -5.21 -38.08 6.60
C GLU A 256 -6.45 -37.86 5.73
N HIS A 257 -7.64 -37.80 6.31
CA HIS A 257 -8.85 -37.38 5.59
C HIS A 257 -8.71 -35.94 5.04
N LEU A 258 -8.26 -34.98 5.86
CA LEU A 258 -8.04 -33.59 5.43
C LEU A 258 -6.92 -33.46 4.39
N ASN A 259 -5.87 -34.26 4.49
CA ASN A 259 -4.81 -34.32 3.49
C ASN A 259 -5.34 -34.80 2.13
N ARG A 260 -6.19 -35.84 2.13
CA ARG A 260 -6.86 -36.31 0.91
C ARG A 260 -7.84 -35.29 0.35
N PHE A 261 -8.54 -34.56 1.22
CA PHE A 261 -9.41 -33.45 0.84
C PHE A 261 -8.62 -32.38 0.08
N ALA A 262 -7.52 -31.89 0.67
CA ALA A 262 -6.67 -30.87 0.06
C ALA A 262 -6.02 -31.33 -1.25
N ARG A 263 -5.53 -32.58 -1.32
CA ARG A 263 -5.01 -33.17 -2.56
C ARG A 263 -6.08 -33.24 -3.64
N SER A 264 -7.31 -33.61 -3.30
CA SER A 264 -8.41 -33.65 -4.27
C SER A 264 -8.75 -32.28 -4.83
N ILE A 265 -8.66 -31.20 -4.03
CA ILE A 265 -8.77 -29.82 -4.52
C ILE A 265 -7.61 -29.52 -5.48
N GLU A 266 -6.37 -29.82 -5.07
CA GLU A 266 -5.17 -29.56 -5.85
C GLU A 266 -5.22 -30.27 -7.21
N ASP A 267 -5.49 -31.58 -7.23
CA ASP A 267 -5.57 -32.39 -8.44
C ASP A 267 -6.71 -31.94 -9.37
N SER A 268 -7.79 -31.36 -8.81
CA SER A 268 -8.92 -30.86 -9.60
C SER A 268 -8.67 -29.48 -10.23
N PHE A 269 -7.79 -28.66 -9.66
CA PHE A 269 -7.65 -27.27 -10.06
C PHE A 269 -6.22 -26.83 -10.41
N ASN A 270 -5.21 -27.70 -10.30
CA ASN A 270 -3.81 -27.32 -10.56
C ASN A 270 -3.57 -26.81 -11.99
N VAL A 271 -4.14 -27.47 -13.01
CA VAL A 271 -4.04 -27.03 -14.41
C VAL A 271 -4.82 -25.74 -14.63
N LEU A 272 -6.02 -25.63 -14.05
CA LEU A 272 -6.82 -24.40 -14.12
C LEU A 272 -6.05 -23.21 -13.53
N MET A 273 -5.40 -23.41 -12.40
CA MET A 273 -4.58 -22.39 -11.74
C MET A 273 -3.33 -22.01 -12.57
N LEU A 274 -2.74 -22.94 -13.33
CA LEU A 274 -1.66 -22.62 -14.28
C LEU A 274 -2.16 -21.73 -15.41
N VAL A 275 -3.28 -22.12 -16.04
CA VAL A 275 -3.91 -21.34 -17.11
C VAL A 275 -4.27 -19.94 -16.59
N GLN A 276 -4.81 -19.85 -15.37
CA GLN A 276 -5.13 -18.58 -14.71
C GLN A 276 -3.92 -17.64 -14.59
N ILE A 277 -2.77 -18.16 -14.15
CA ILE A 277 -1.53 -17.37 -14.04
C ILE A 277 -1.12 -16.88 -15.42
N LEU A 278 -1.07 -17.77 -16.42
CA LEU A 278 -0.65 -17.42 -17.78
C LEU A 278 -1.56 -16.35 -18.40
N THR A 279 -2.88 -16.50 -18.24
CA THR A 279 -3.84 -15.51 -18.73
C THR A 279 -3.71 -14.17 -18.01
N CYS A 280 -3.47 -14.16 -16.69
CA CYS A 280 -3.24 -12.91 -15.96
C CYS A 280 -1.94 -12.23 -16.39
N THR A 281 -0.87 -12.98 -16.61
CA THR A 281 0.39 -12.42 -17.11
C THR A 281 0.19 -11.80 -18.49
N MET A 282 -0.50 -12.50 -19.39
CA MET A 282 -0.80 -12.00 -20.73
C MET A 282 -1.67 -10.74 -20.70
N GLN A 283 -2.71 -10.71 -19.84
CA GLN A 283 -3.57 -9.54 -19.64
C GLN A 283 -2.77 -8.34 -19.12
N VAL A 284 -1.93 -8.53 -18.09
CA VAL A 284 -1.10 -7.44 -17.56
C VAL A 284 -0.14 -6.94 -18.63
N CYS A 285 0.46 -7.81 -19.45
CA CYS A 285 1.34 -7.41 -20.54
C CYS A 285 0.61 -6.58 -21.61
N PHE A 286 -0.55 -7.02 -22.09
CA PHE A 286 -1.33 -6.28 -23.08
C PHE A 286 -1.83 -4.94 -22.54
N GLN A 287 -2.36 -4.92 -21.32
CA GLN A 287 -2.80 -3.69 -20.67
C GLN A 287 -1.63 -2.71 -20.44
N SER A 288 -0.45 -3.21 -20.08
CA SER A 288 0.75 -2.38 -19.95
C SER A 288 1.19 -1.80 -21.28
N TYR A 289 1.11 -2.58 -22.38
CA TYR A 289 1.37 -2.09 -23.72
C TYR A 289 0.39 -0.96 -24.11
N GLN A 290 -0.91 -1.15 -23.86
CA GLN A 290 -1.93 -0.12 -24.14
C GLN A 290 -1.70 1.17 -23.35
N VAL A 291 -1.33 1.06 -22.06
CA VAL A 291 -0.97 2.23 -21.25
C VAL A 291 0.25 2.95 -21.84
N LEU A 292 1.25 2.21 -22.32
CA LEU A 292 2.44 2.80 -22.94
C LEU A 292 2.14 3.42 -24.32
N ALA A 293 1.27 2.81 -25.12
CA ALA A 293 0.84 3.34 -26.40
C ALA A 293 0.12 4.68 -26.24
N ILE A 294 -0.85 4.76 -25.32
CA ILE A 294 -1.58 6.02 -24.99
C ILE A 294 -0.65 7.11 -24.47
N LEU A 295 0.41 6.75 -23.73
CA LEU A 295 1.41 7.71 -23.24
C LEU A 295 2.42 8.15 -24.31
N GLY A 296 2.48 7.44 -25.45
CA GLY A 296 3.45 7.67 -26.52
C GLY A 296 2.93 8.54 -27.67
N GLU A 297 1.61 8.74 -27.79
CA GLU A 297 1.01 9.61 -28.80
C GLU A 297 1.00 11.07 -28.33
N ASN A 298 1.45 11.98 -29.19
CA ASN A 298 1.41 13.43 -28.98
C ASN A 298 0.20 14.04 -29.70
N GLU A 299 -0.36 15.08 -29.06
CA GLU A 299 -1.29 16.11 -29.53
C GLU A 299 -2.77 16.00 -29.08
N ASP A 300 -3.13 17.04 -28.32
CA ASP A 300 -4.42 17.72 -28.11
C ASP A 300 -5.50 17.23 -27.12
N GLU A 301 -5.64 15.95 -26.76
CA GLU A 301 -6.51 15.56 -25.63
C GLU A 301 -5.99 14.34 -24.87
N PHE A 302 -5.70 14.48 -23.57
CA PHE A 302 -5.27 13.35 -22.72
C PHE A 302 -6.52 12.53 -22.30
N PRO A 303 -6.71 11.27 -22.74
CA PRO A 303 -7.90 10.48 -22.44
C PRO A 303 -7.83 9.92 -20.99
N THR A 304 -7.96 10.83 -20.02
CA THR A 304 -7.79 10.58 -18.58
C THR A 304 -8.71 9.48 -18.07
N VAL A 305 -9.93 9.39 -18.59
CA VAL A 305 -10.92 8.37 -18.22
C VAL A 305 -10.48 6.98 -18.68
N GLN A 306 -9.92 6.85 -19.89
CA GLN A 306 -9.44 5.59 -20.44
C GLN A 306 -8.21 5.10 -19.68
N LEU A 307 -7.25 5.99 -19.39
CA LEU A 307 -6.07 5.65 -18.60
C LEU A 307 -6.45 5.18 -17.18
N CYS A 308 -7.36 5.89 -16.50
CA CYS A 308 -7.89 5.49 -15.20
C CYS A 308 -8.55 4.10 -15.24
N PHE A 309 -9.29 3.79 -16.31
CA PHE A 309 -9.91 2.48 -16.49
C PHE A 309 -8.88 1.35 -16.67
N LEU A 310 -7.85 1.56 -17.50
CA LEU A 310 -6.78 0.56 -17.72
C LEU A 310 -6.00 0.29 -16.43
N VAL A 311 -5.69 1.33 -15.65
CA VAL A 311 -5.05 1.19 -14.33
C VAL A 311 -5.95 0.40 -13.36
N LEU A 312 -7.24 0.72 -13.31
CA LEU A 312 -8.21 -0.01 -12.49
C LEU A 312 -8.24 -1.50 -12.89
N PHE A 313 -8.23 -1.80 -14.19
CA PHE A 313 -8.23 -3.18 -14.70
C PHE A 313 -6.99 -3.97 -14.24
N VAL A 314 -5.79 -3.37 -14.34
CA VAL A 314 -4.54 -4.00 -13.86
C VAL A 314 -4.60 -4.26 -12.36
N VAL A 315 -5.06 -3.28 -11.56
CA VAL A 315 -5.19 -3.43 -10.11
C VAL A 315 -6.15 -4.57 -9.75
N VAL A 316 -7.33 -4.63 -10.39
CA VAL A 316 -8.31 -5.69 -10.14
C VAL A 316 -7.73 -7.06 -10.50
N THR A 317 -6.99 -7.19 -11.60
CA THR A 317 -6.35 -8.44 -12.03
C THR A 317 -5.27 -8.90 -11.04
N LEU A 318 -4.44 -7.98 -10.54
CA LEU A 318 -3.41 -8.29 -9.54
C LEU A 318 -4.01 -8.69 -8.19
N VAL A 319 -5.10 -8.07 -7.75
CA VAL A 319 -5.80 -8.44 -6.51
C VAL A 319 -6.37 -9.87 -6.60
N HIS A 320 -6.86 -10.29 -7.76
CA HIS A 320 -7.32 -11.68 -7.94
C HIS A 320 -6.16 -12.68 -7.82
N LEU A 321 -5.02 -12.40 -8.46
CA LEU A 321 -3.83 -13.25 -8.33
C LEU A 321 -3.32 -13.30 -6.88
N TYR A 322 -3.33 -12.16 -6.18
CA TYR A 322 -2.96 -12.06 -4.76
C TYR A 322 -3.80 -13.01 -3.90
N ILE A 323 -5.10 -13.12 -4.16
CA ILE A 323 -6.01 -13.94 -3.36
C ILE A 323 -5.67 -15.42 -3.46
N TYR A 324 -5.33 -15.91 -4.66
CA TYR A 324 -4.84 -17.29 -4.82
C TYR A 324 -3.56 -17.55 -4.03
N CYS A 325 -2.60 -16.61 -4.09
CA CYS A 325 -1.36 -16.70 -3.33
C CYS A 325 -1.60 -16.62 -1.82
N TYR A 326 -2.52 -15.78 -1.36
CA TYR A 326 -2.91 -15.64 0.04
C TYR A 326 -3.58 -16.93 0.57
N VAL A 327 -4.52 -17.49 -0.18
CA VAL A 327 -5.20 -18.74 0.19
C VAL A 327 -4.22 -19.91 0.21
N GLY A 328 -3.31 -19.98 -0.78
CA GLY A 328 -2.23 -20.96 -0.83
C GLY A 328 -1.25 -20.82 0.35
N GLU A 329 -0.87 -19.60 0.70
CA GLU A 329 0.00 -19.32 1.85
C GLU A 329 -0.68 -19.72 3.16
N MET A 330 -1.97 -19.42 3.34
CA MET A 330 -2.71 -19.84 4.52
C MET A 330 -2.71 -21.36 4.68
N LEU A 331 -2.84 -22.12 3.59
CA LEU A 331 -2.73 -23.58 3.63
C LEU A 331 -1.32 -24.04 4.03
N ILE A 332 -0.28 -23.41 3.48
CA ILE A 332 1.11 -23.70 3.81
C ILE A 332 1.38 -23.41 5.29
N VAL A 333 0.97 -22.26 5.81
CA VAL A 333 1.21 -21.81 7.20
C VAL A 333 0.47 -22.69 8.22
N GLN A 334 -0.76 -23.13 7.92
CA GLN A 334 -1.49 -23.99 8.84
C GLN A 334 -0.86 -25.40 8.96
N VAL A 335 -0.20 -25.89 7.90
CA VAL A 335 0.46 -27.21 7.90
C VAL A 335 1.90 -27.11 8.40
N ASN A 336 2.67 -26.19 7.84
CA ASN A 336 4.08 -25.99 8.15
C ASN A 336 4.24 -24.80 9.09
N ALA A 337 4.58 -25.07 10.34
CA ALA A 337 5.29 -24.07 11.09
C ALA A 337 6.72 -23.99 10.54
N ILE A 338 7.05 -22.87 9.93
CA ILE A 338 8.43 -22.37 9.96
C ILE A 338 8.50 -21.54 11.24
N PRO A 339 9.51 -21.73 12.11
CA PRO A 339 9.58 -21.05 13.39
C PRO A 339 9.68 -19.53 13.17
N VAL A 340 8.61 -18.81 13.47
CA VAL A 340 8.68 -17.38 13.74
C VAL A 340 8.68 -17.26 15.27
N LYS A 341 9.87 -17.26 15.87
CA LYS A 341 10.01 -16.78 17.25
C LYS A 341 9.72 -15.29 17.24
N CYS A 342 8.48 -14.90 17.53
CA CYS A 342 8.24 -13.59 18.13
C CYS A 342 8.72 -13.70 19.57
N GLN A 343 9.83 -13.06 19.87
CA GLN A 343 10.18 -12.71 21.23
C GLN A 343 9.74 -11.25 21.43
N ASP A 344 9.01 -11.05 22.53
CA ASP A 344 8.53 -9.79 23.12
C ASP A 344 7.03 -9.50 22.88
N ASP A 345 6.22 -9.75 23.92
CA ASP A 345 5.74 -8.65 24.75
C ASP A 345 5.08 -9.15 26.05
N ILE A 346 5.71 -8.77 27.17
CA ILE A 346 5.01 -8.41 28.39
C ILE A 346 4.24 -7.12 28.05
N LEU A 347 2.93 -7.10 28.31
CA LEU A 347 1.97 -6.00 28.12
C LEU A 347 1.41 -5.77 26.70
N THR A 348 0.64 -6.72 26.19
CA THR A 348 -0.63 -6.39 25.50
C THR A 348 -1.69 -7.47 25.73
N THR A 349 -2.59 -7.22 26.68
CA THR A 349 -3.85 -7.94 26.87
C THR A 349 -4.86 -7.55 25.77
N ARG A 350 -4.66 -8.03 24.53
CA ARG A 350 -5.74 -8.22 23.54
C ARG A 350 -5.32 -9.11 22.35
N GLY A 351 -5.21 -10.42 22.61
CA GLY A 351 -5.79 -11.46 21.75
C GLY A 351 -5.36 -11.61 20.28
N VAL A 352 -4.09 -11.40 19.89
CA VAL A 352 -3.59 -11.91 18.60
C VAL A 352 -3.01 -13.31 18.81
N LYS A 353 -3.80 -14.35 18.48
CA LYS A 353 -3.34 -15.76 18.53
C LYS A 353 -2.25 -16.00 17.49
N GLN A 354 -1.01 -16.26 17.93
CA GLN A 354 0.08 -16.84 17.13
C GLN A 354 -0.39 -18.12 16.41
N SER A 355 -0.14 -18.22 15.11
CA SER A 355 -0.48 -19.39 14.30
C SER A 355 0.72 -20.33 14.19
N SER A 356 0.96 -21.18 15.19
CA SER A 356 1.89 -22.30 15.08
C SER A 356 1.35 -23.42 14.16
N GLY A 357 2.22 -24.11 13.42
CA GLY A 357 1.83 -25.22 12.53
C GLY A 357 1.60 -26.52 13.28
N MET A 358 1.12 -27.57 12.60
CA MET A 358 0.73 -28.83 13.27
C MET A 358 1.92 -29.54 13.95
N SER A 359 3.10 -29.53 13.33
CA SER A 359 4.34 -30.06 13.93
C SER A 359 4.81 -29.25 15.15
N GLU A 360 4.68 -27.92 15.11
CA GLU A 360 5.10 -27.04 16.20
C GLU A 360 4.15 -27.13 17.39
N SER A 361 2.83 -27.23 17.17
CA SER A 361 1.90 -27.47 18.28
C SER A 361 2.05 -28.85 18.90
N ALA A 362 2.47 -29.86 18.13
CA ALA A 362 2.90 -31.14 18.70
C ALA A 362 4.18 -30.96 19.55
N TYR A 363 5.11 -30.11 19.12
CA TYR A 363 6.37 -29.85 19.82
C TYR A 363 6.19 -28.96 21.07
N GLU A 364 5.26 -28.03 21.05
CA GLU A 364 4.87 -27.17 22.17
C GLU A 364 4.02 -27.91 23.23
N SER A 365 3.55 -29.11 22.93
CA SER A 365 2.86 -29.93 23.92
C SER A 365 3.84 -30.44 24.99
N LYS A 366 3.33 -30.93 26.13
CA LYS A 366 4.16 -31.56 27.18
C LYS A 366 4.69 -32.95 26.78
N TRP A 367 5.18 -33.11 25.54
CA TRP A 367 5.63 -34.38 24.97
C TRP A 367 6.83 -35.00 25.70
N CYS A 368 7.68 -34.18 26.33
CA CYS A 368 8.80 -34.65 27.15
C CYS A 368 8.38 -35.51 28.35
N ASN A 369 7.12 -35.36 28.79
CA ASN A 369 6.57 -36.10 29.93
C ASN A 369 5.79 -37.35 29.49
N LEU A 370 5.76 -37.66 28.19
CA LEU A 370 5.09 -38.84 27.66
C LEU A 370 5.97 -40.08 27.78
N SER A 371 5.34 -41.26 27.84
CA SER A 371 6.08 -42.52 27.73
C SER A 371 6.85 -42.60 26.40
N PRO A 372 8.00 -43.31 26.32
CA PRO A 372 8.77 -43.43 25.08
C PRO A 372 7.95 -43.96 23.89
N LYS A 373 6.95 -44.82 24.15
CA LYS A 373 6.03 -45.35 23.12
C LYS A 373 5.09 -44.26 22.60
N ASP A 374 4.52 -43.44 23.49
CA ASP A 374 3.59 -42.36 23.14
C ASP A 374 4.31 -41.19 22.46
N ALA A 375 5.51 -40.83 22.95
CA ALA A 375 6.38 -39.82 22.33
C ALA A 375 6.80 -40.22 20.91
N ARG A 376 7.08 -41.51 20.68
CA ARG A 376 7.38 -42.04 19.34
C ARG A 376 6.19 -41.88 18.38
N ASN A 377 4.96 -42.12 18.85
CA ASN A 377 3.75 -41.92 18.04
C ASN A 377 3.55 -40.44 17.67
N LEU A 378 3.80 -39.52 18.61
CA LEU A 378 3.76 -38.08 18.35
C LEU A 378 4.83 -37.64 17.34
N LEU A 379 6.03 -38.24 17.40
CA LEU A 379 7.12 -37.98 16.46
C LEU A 379 6.76 -38.40 15.02
N PHE A 380 6.00 -39.49 14.84
CA PHE A 380 5.46 -39.85 13.52
C PHE A 380 4.48 -38.79 13.00
N VAL A 381 3.63 -38.24 13.86
CA VAL A 381 2.72 -37.14 13.48
C VAL A 381 3.52 -35.90 13.10
N MET A 382 4.52 -35.51 13.89
CA MET A 382 5.43 -34.39 13.57
C MET A 382 6.10 -34.60 12.21
N ARG A 383 6.71 -35.77 11.97
CA ARG A 383 7.40 -36.12 10.73
C ARG A 383 6.47 -36.17 9.52
N ARG A 384 5.21 -36.60 9.68
CA ARG A 384 4.24 -36.58 8.58
C ARG A 384 3.75 -35.17 8.27
N SER A 385 3.73 -34.30 9.27
CA SER A 385 3.28 -32.90 9.17
C SER A 385 4.32 -31.98 8.54
N THR A 386 5.58 -32.41 8.43
CA THR A 386 6.63 -31.66 7.71
C THR A 386 6.49 -31.74 6.18
N ILE A 387 5.61 -32.61 5.66
CA ILE A 387 5.27 -32.68 4.24
C ILE A 387 4.10 -31.72 3.99
N PRO A 388 4.34 -30.55 3.36
CA PRO A 388 3.32 -29.53 3.20
C PRO A 388 2.20 -29.94 2.26
N LEU A 389 0.97 -29.52 2.61
CA LEU A 389 -0.08 -29.33 1.63
C LEU A 389 0.19 -28.01 0.91
N ARG A 390 0.26 -28.05 -0.42
CA ARG A 390 0.48 -26.87 -1.26
C ARG A 390 -0.52 -26.90 -2.41
N LEU A 391 -1.02 -25.75 -2.77
CA LEU A 391 -1.69 -25.57 -4.06
C LEU A 391 -0.61 -25.28 -5.10
N THR A 392 -0.63 -25.98 -6.23
CA THR A 392 0.34 -25.76 -7.31
C THR A 392 -0.34 -25.30 -8.59
N ALA A 393 0.37 -24.46 -9.34
CA ALA A 393 0.05 -24.12 -10.72
C ALA A 393 0.68 -25.19 -11.63
N GLY A 394 -0.11 -26.18 -12.05
CA GLY A 394 0.30 -27.25 -12.95
C GLY A 394 1.56 -28.00 -12.50
N LYS A 395 1.80 -28.09 -11.19
CA LYS A 395 3.04 -28.64 -10.57
C LYS A 395 4.34 -27.89 -10.90
N PHE A 396 4.28 -26.75 -11.61
CA PHE A 396 5.43 -25.90 -11.92
C PHE A 396 5.81 -24.97 -10.77
N SER A 397 4.82 -24.38 -10.12
CA SER A 397 5.03 -23.39 -9.05
C SER A 397 3.98 -23.54 -7.95
N THR A 398 4.36 -23.24 -6.71
CA THR A 398 3.46 -23.31 -5.55
C THR A 398 2.83 -21.94 -5.31
N PHE A 399 1.52 -21.85 -5.09
CA PHE A 399 0.89 -20.61 -4.68
C PHE A 399 1.34 -20.23 -3.26
N SER A 400 2.15 -19.18 -3.19
CA SER A 400 2.68 -18.60 -1.96
C SER A 400 2.82 -17.10 -2.13
N MET A 401 2.90 -16.36 -1.01
CA MET A 401 3.16 -14.93 -1.03
C MET A 401 4.56 -14.63 -1.61
N LYS A 402 5.49 -15.57 -1.44
CA LYS A 402 6.80 -15.54 -2.09
C LYS A 402 6.67 -15.62 -3.61
N THR A 403 5.87 -16.55 -4.12
CA THR A 403 5.61 -16.70 -5.55
C THR A 403 4.90 -15.48 -6.12
N PHE A 404 3.94 -14.88 -5.41
CA PHE A 404 3.34 -13.59 -5.80
C PHE A 404 4.39 -12.48 -5.93
N SER A 405 5.31 -12.40 -4.96
CA SER A 405 6.43 -11.47 -5.01
C SER A 405 7.42 -11.78 -6.14
N ASP A 406 7.70 -13.06 -6.41
CA ASP A 406 8.61 -13.51 -7.47
C ASP A 406 7.99 -13.29 -8.86
N PHE A 407 6.66 -13.46 -9.01
CA PHE A 407 5.89 -13.06 -10.19
C PHE A 407 5.89 -11.55 -10.39
N ILE A 408 5.88 -10.78 -9.29
CA ILE A 408 5.91 -9.33 -9.34
C ILE A 408 7.32 -8.79 -9.61
N LEU A 409 8.44 -9.47 -9.27
CA LEU A 409 9.79 -9.26 -9.85
C LEU A 409 10.94 -10.04 -9.15
N LEU A 410 11.78 -10.70 -9.96
CA LEU A 410 13.23 -10.99 -9.85
C LEU A 410 13.91 -10.81 -8.47
N ARG A 411 14.66 -11.82 -8.02
CA ARG A 411 15.48 -11.81 -6.78
C ARG A 411 16.49 -10.65 -6.63
N PHE A 412 16.88 -10.02 -7.74
CA PHE A 412 17.68 -8.76 -7.76
C PHE A 412 16.90 -7.55 -7.24
N ILE A 413 15.58 -7.63 -7.30
CA ILE A 413 14.67 -6.61 -6.80
C ILE A 413 14.44 -6.75 -5.31
N ARG A 414 14.61 -7.88 -4.62
CA ARG A 414 14.35 -7.92 -3.17
C ARG A 414 15.10 -6.84 -2.36
N VAL A 415 16.38 -6.62 -2.66
CA VAL A 415 17.20 -5.54 -2.09
C VAL A 415 16.78 -4.17 -2.64
N LYS A 416 16.53 -4.09 -3.96
CA LYS A 416 16.01 -2.89 -4.61
C LYS A 416 14.60 -2.48 -4.15
N THR A 417 13.72 -3.41 -3.76
CA THR A 417 12.35 -3.19 -3.29
C THR A 417 12.34 -2.76 -1.85
N GLN A 418 13.28 -3.16 -1.00
CA GLN A 418 13.35 -2.63 0.36
C GLN A 418 13.87 -1.19 0.34
N MET A 419 14.81 -0.90 -0.57
CA MET A 419 15.33 0.43 -0.84
C MET A 419 14.30 1.34 -1.54
N ASP A 420 13.67 0.88 -2.63
CA ASP A 420 12.56 1.54 -3.32
C ASP A 420 11.33 1.62 -2.39
N TYR A 421 11.17 0.70 -1.44
CA TYR A 421 10.14 0.81 -0.42
C TYR A 421 10.43 1.95 0.56
N ALA A 422 11.68 2.11 1.03
CA ALA A 422 12.03 3.17 1.97
C ALA A 422 12.10 4.56 1.31
N ILE A 423 12.68 4.65 0.10
CA ILE A 423 13.06 5.92 -0.55
C ILE A 423 12.20 6.20 -1.80
N GLY A 424 11.44 5.24 -2.32
CA GLY A 424 10.76 5.35 -3.62
C GLY A 424 9.73 6.49 -3.71
N TRP A 425 9.00 6.76 -2.63
CA TRP A 425 8.05 7.89 -2.59
C TRP A 425 8.77 9.24 -2.72
N ASN A 426 9.86 9.41 -1.96
CA ASN A 426 10.72 10.58 -2.05
C ASN A 426 11.40 10.69 -3.43
N ARG A 427 11.82 9.55 -3.98
CA ARG A 427 12.41 9.47 -5.32
C ARG A 427 11.45 9.96 -6.40
N PHE A 428 10.19 9.54 -6.36
CA PHE A 428 9.17 10.00 -7.29
C PHE A 428 8.99 11.53 -7.21
N ASN A 429 8.69 12.06 -6.03
CA ASN A 429 8.45 13.50 -5.83
C ASN A 429 9.67 14.37 -6.20
N LEU A 430 10.88 13.97 -5.81
CA LEU A 430 12.12 14.68 -6.16
C LEU A 430 12.46 14.58 -7.65
N SER A 431 12.03 13.52 -8.34
CA SER A 431 12.22 13.37 -9.79
C SER A 431 11.29 14.29 -10.58
N VAL A 432 10.03 14.46 -10.13
CA VAL A 432 9.08 15.42 -10.71
C VAL A 432 9.62 16.86 -10.66
N LEU A 433 10.40 17.18 -9.62
CA LEU A 433 11.05 18.49 -9.47
C LEU A 433 12.43 18.60 -10.16
N GLY A 434 12.95 17.50 -10.72
CA GLY A 434 14.27 17.47 -11.35
C GLY A 434 15.44 17.55 -10.36
N VAL A 435 15.22 17.35 -9.05
CA VAL A 435 16.25 17.49 -8.00
C VAL A 435 16.80 16.15 -7.46
N TRP A 436 16.27 15.01 -7.91
CA TRP A 436 16.72 13.70 -7.44
C TRP A 436 18.24 13.47 -7.65
N PRO A 437 19.01 13.05 -6.63
CA PRO A 437 20.44 12.81 -6.79
C PRO A 437 20.70 11.49 -7.53
N GLU A 438 20.99 11.56 -8.84
CA GLU A 438 21.20 10.37 -9.66
C GLU A 438 22.56 9.66 -9.45
N PRO A 439 22.63 8.32 -9.62
CA PRO A 439 23.87 7.54 -9.50
C PRO A 439 24.91 7.89 -10.58
N SER A 440 26.19 7.57 -10.33
CA SER A 440 27.35 8.02 -11.15
C SER A 440 27.35 7.55 -12.61
N LYS A 441 26.62 6.48 -12.94
CA LYS A 441 26.58 5.86 -14.28
C LYS A 441 25.37 6.28 -15.13
N THR A 442 24.73 7.43 -14.88
CA THR A 442 23.63 7.90 -15.75
C THR A 442 24.13 8.54 -17.06
N THR A 443 23.41 8.25 -18.14
CA THR A 443 23.61 8.80 -19.49
C THR A 443 23.53 10.34 -19.47
N LEU A 444 24.31 11.01 -20.32
CA LEU A 444 24.27 12.47 -20.49
C LEU A 444 22.85 13.00 -20.68
N LEU A 445 22.03 12.27 -21.44
CA LEU A 445 20.61 12.57 -21.68
C LEU A 445 19.81 12.75 -20.39
N TRP A 446 19.97 11.85 -19.41
CA TRP A 446 19.24 11.91 -18.12
C TRP A 446 19.63 13.12 -17.27
N ARG A 447 20.91 13.54 -17.32
CA ARG A 447 21.36 14.74 -16.62
C ARG A 447 20.77 16.01 -17.24
N LEU A 448 20.67 16.03 -18.56
CA LEU A 448 20.04 17.14 -19.30
C LEU A 448 18.53 17.19 -19.04
N THR A 449 17.83 16.05 -19.02
CA THR A 449 16.39 16.02 -18.70
C THR A 449 16.12 16.45 -17.26
N SER A 450 16.87 15.96 -16.27
CA SER A 450 16.75 16.40 -14.88
C SER A 450 17.01 17.91 -14.72
N ALA A 451 18.03 18.46 -15.40
CA ALA A 451 18.30 19.89 -15.38
C ALA A 451 17.17 20.68 -16.07
N GLY A 452 16.66 20.20 -17.19
CA GLY A 452 15.50 20.77 -17.88
C GLY A 452 14.27 20.84 -16.97
N ILE A 453 13.89 19.71 -16.36
CA ILE A 453 12.75 19.63 -15.43
C ILE A 453 12.90 20.62 -14.27
N PHE A 454 14.10 20.73 -13.69
CA PHE A 454 14.39 21.68 -12.61
C PHE A 454 14.20 23.13 -13.03
N TRP A 455 14.74 23.52 -14.19
CA TRP A 455 14.57 24.89 -14.67
C TRP A 455 13.12 25.17 -15.04
N THR A 456 12.43 24.23 -15.70
CA THR A 456 11.01 24.40 -16.03
C THR A 456 10.14 24.56 -14.79
N SER A 457 10.32 23.73 -13.75
CA SER A 457 9.53 23.84 -12.53
C SER A 457 9.82 25.13 -11.77
N THR A 458 11.08 25.55 -11.72
CA THR A 458 11.49 26.82 -11.09
C THR A 458 10.90 28.03 -11.83
N THR A 459 10.99 28.04 -13.17
CA THR A 459 10.47 29.11 -14.01
C THR A 459 8.94 29.20 -13.94
N VAL A 460 8.21 28.08 -13.97
CA VAL A 460 6.74 28.07 -13.86
C VAL A 460 6.30 28.68 -12.53
N THR A 461 6.85 28.19 -11.40
CA THR A 461 6.48 28.71 -10.07
C THR A 461 6.88 30.17 -9.89
N PHE A 462 8.03 30.59 -10.43
CA PHE A 462 8.47 31.99 -10.34
C PHE A 462 7.61 32.94 -11.18
N LEU A 463 7.38 32.62 -12.46
CA LEU A 463 6.68 33.52 -13.39
C LEU A 463 5.18 33.58 -13.18
N PHE A 464 4.53 32.48 -12.80
CA PHE A 464 3.07 32.45 -12.65
C PHE A 464 2.59 32.71 -11.23
N ILE A 465 3.46 32.62 -10.22
CA ILE A 465 3.05 32.77 -8.82
C ILE A 465 3.90 33.81 -8.09
N CYS A 466 5.19 33.55 -7.86
CA CYS A 466 5.98 34.36 -6.94
C CYS A 466 6.16 35.82 -7.40
N ALA A 467 6.55 36.05 -8.67
CA ALA A 467 6.74 37.41 -9.19
C ALA A 467 5.41 38.18 -9.34
N PRO A 468 4.33 37.61 -9.90
CA PRO A 468 3.03 38.27 -9.98
C PRO A 468 2.41 38.59 -8.61
N GLN A 469 2.53 37.70 -7.62
CA GLN A 469 2.06 37.96 -6.25
C GLN A 469 2.87 39.07 -5.58
N THR A 470 4.19 39.08 -5.76
CA THR A 470 5.04 40.17 -5.22
C THR A 470 4.68 41.50 -5.86
N THR A 471 4.39 41.50 -7.17
CA THR A 471 3.96 42.69 -7.90
C THR A 471 2.61 43.19 -7.40
N ASP A 472 1.67 42.26 -7.17
CA ASP A 472 0.35 42.54 -6.62
C ASP A 472 0.41 43.14 -5.20
N LEU A 473 1.29 42.59 -4.35
CA LEU A 473 1.55 43.15 -3.01
C LEU A 473 2.05 44.59 -3.09
N ILE A 474 2.94 44.91 -4.04
CA ILE A 474 3.52 46.25 -4.16
C ILE A 474 2.52 47.25 -4.75
N LEU A 475 1.70 46.83 -5.71
CA LEU A 475 0.85 47.74 -6.49
C LEU A 475 -0.58 47.88 -5.94
N ASN A 476 -1.15 46.81 -5.36
CA ASN A 476 -2.58 46.75 -5.06
C ASN A 476 -2.91 46.59 -3.58
N SER A 477 -1.99 46.20 -2.69
CA SER A 477 -2.33 46.02 -1.28
C SER A 477 -2.49 47.39 -0.60
N THR A 478 -3.73 47.80 -0.36
CA THR A 478 -4.05 49.06 0.32
C THR A 478 -4.41 48.85 1.79
N THR A 479 -4.90 47.65 2.13
CA THR A 479 -5.25 47.26 3.49
C THR A 479 -4.24 46.27 4.08
N LEU A 480 -4.09 46.30 5.41
CA LEU A 480 -3.28 45.32 6.13
C LEU A 480 -3.80 43.88 5.91
N ASP A 481 -5.12 43.73 5.79
CA ASP A 481 -5.78 42.46 5.53
C ASP A 481 -5.70 42.00 4.06
N GLU A 482 -5.21 42.79 3.11
CA GLU A 482 -4.82 42.28 1.80
C GLU A 482 -3.34 41.89 1.80
N ALA A 483 -2.51 42.73 2.43
CA ALA A 483 -1.06 42.52 2.52
C ALA A 483 -0.70 41.22 3.26
N ILE A 484 -1.37 40.93 4.39
CA ILE A 484 -1.12 39.68 5.13
C ILE A 484 -1.53 38.46 4.28
N GLU A 485 -2.48 38.58 3.35
CA GLU A 485 -3.02 37.44 2.58
C GLU A 485 -1.99 37.01 1.57
N ASN A 486 -1.54 38.01 0.82
CA ASN A 486 -0.50 37.84 -0.16
C ASN A 486 0.78 37.32 0.53
N LEU A 487 1.23 37.93 1.64
CA LEU A 487 2.42 37.48 2.36
C LEU A 487 2.27 36.04 2.91
N SER A 488 1.08 35.67 3.38
CA SER A 488 0.79 34.33 3.91
C SER A 488 0.91 33.23 2.84
N ILE A 489 0.73 33.59 1.57
CA ILE A 489 0.84 32.65 0.44
C ILE A 489 2.24 32.76 -0.20
N ASN A 490 2.72 33.97 -0.44
CA ASN A 490 3.95 34.25 -1.16
C ASN A 490 5.19 33.82 -0.38
N ILE A 491 5.24 34.03 0.96
CA ILE A 491 6.40 33.62 1.78
C ILE A 491 6.62 32.09 1.72
N PRO A 492 5.61 31.23 1.95
CA PRO A 492 5.79 29.78 1.80
C PRO A 492 6.21 29.34 0.40
N ILE A 493 5.71 30.00 -0.65
CA ILE A 493 6.02 29.66 -2.04
C ILE A 493 7.46 30.04 -2.39
N ALA A 494 7.88 31.26 -2.05
CA ALA A 494 9.27 31.70 -2.18
C ALA A 494 10.20 30.78 -1.40
N PHE A 495 9.80 30.33 -0.21
CA PHE A 495 10.60 29.41 0.59
C PHE A 495 10.68 28.00 0.00
N ALA A 496 9.62 27.51 -0.65
CA ALA A 496 9.66 26.25 -1.38
C ALA A 496 10.67 26.32 -2.55
N LEU A 497 10.74 27.44 -3.27
CA LEU A 497 11.78 27.67 -4.29
C LEU A 497 13.19 27.62 -3.69
N ILE A 498 13.40 28.25 -2.53
CA ILE A 498 14.67 28.18 -1.82
C ILE A 498 15.00 26.73 -1.45
N LYS A 499 14.06 25.96 -0.89
CA LYS A 499 14.22 24.53 -0.61
C LYS A 499 14.65 23.75 -1.86
N GLN A 500 14.01 24.01 -2.99
CA GLN A 500 14.33 23.36 -4.27
C GLN A 500 15.77 23.64 -4.71
N ILE A 501 16.21 24.91 -4.63
CA ILE A 501 17.57 25.34 -4.98
C ILE A 501 18.59 24.69 -4.04
N VAL A 502 18.31 24.66 -2.74
CA VAL A 502 19.17 24.03 -1.72
C VAL A 502 19.37 22.54 -2.00
N LEU A 503 18.30 21.80 -2.32
CA LEU A 503 18.41 20.38 -2.69
C LEU A 503 19.29 20.16 -3.92
N ARG A 504 19.18 21.04 -4.92
CA ARG A 504 20.03 20.97 -6.12
C ARG A 504 21.49 21.32 -5.81
N TYR A 505 21.72 22.36 -5.02
CA TYR A 505 23.06 22.80 -4.59
C TYR A 505 23.79 21.70 -3.81
N HIS A 506 23.12 21.07 -2.85
CA HIS A 506 23.67 19.97 -2.06
C HIS A 506 23.60 18.60 -2.74
N GLY A 507 23.17 18.51 -4.00
CA GLY A 507 22.92 17.24 -4.69
C GLY A 507 24.09 16.26 -4.67
N LYS A 508 25.35 16.74 -4.71
CA LYS A 508 26.54 15.87 -4.58
C LYS A 508 26.67 15.23 -3.20
N ALA A 509 26.44 16.01 -2.14
CA ALA A 509 26.50 15.53 -0.76
C ALA A 509 25.34 14.57 -0.47
N LEU A 510 24.13 14.94 -0.88
CA LEU A 510 22.92 14.10 -0.75
C LEU A 510 23.06 12.77 -1.49
N LYS A 511 23.70 12.78 -2.65
CA LYS A 511 24.06 11.56 -3.39
C LYS A 511 25.01 10.66 -2.60
N SER A 512 26.03 11.22 -1.95
CA SER A 512 26.95 10.45 -1.11
C SER A 512 26.19 9.72 0.00
N LEU A 513 25.30 10.44 0.69
CA LEU A 513 24.45 9.86 1.74
C LEU A 513 23.54 8.75 1.21
N LEU A 514 22.96 8.92 0.03
CA LEU A 514 22.15 7.87 -0.60
C LEU A 514 22.98 6.63 -0.93
N VAL A 515 24.22 6.79 -1.39
CA VAL A 515 25.13 5.67 -1.64
C VAL A 515 25.46 4.93 -0.34
N ASP A 516 25.69 5.66 0.75
CA ASP A 516 25.92 5.06 2.07
C ASP A 516 24.69 4.24 2.53
N ILE A 517 23.47 4.78 2.38
CA ILE A 517 22.24 4.04 2.64
C ILE A 517 22.16 2.77 1.79
N VAL A 518 22.43 2.87 0.47
CA VAL A 518 22.38 1.72 -0.44
C VAL A 518 23.36 0.63 0.01
N ASN A 519 24.58 1.02 0.36
CA ASN A 519 25.61 0.11 0.81
C ASN A 519 25.21 -0.58 2.13
N ASP A 520 24.60 0.14 3.06
CA ASP A 520 24.11 -0.40 4.32
C ASP A 520 23.02 -1.47 4.11
N TRP A 521 22.07 -1.22 3.20
CA TRP A 521 21.02 -2.19 2.86
C TRP A 521 21.51 -3.37 2.02
N ALA A 522 22.64 -3.22 1.33
CA ALA A 522 23.27 -4.30 0.56
C ALA A 522 24.00 -5.31 1.45
N GLN A 523 24.35 -4.94 2.69
CA GLN A 523 25.04 -5.82 3.63
C GLN A 523 24.12 -6.95 4.11
N SER A 524 24.71 -8.15 4.29
CA SER A 524 24.01 -9.31 4.86
C SER A 524 23.93 -9.18 6.38
N LEU A 525 22.89 -8.52 6.88
CA LEU A 525 22.67 -8.30 8.30
C LEU A 525 21.99 -9.50 8.98
N PRO A 526 22.36 -9.84 10.23
CA PRO A 526 21.59 -10.72 11.09
C PRO A 526 20.14 -10.24 11.24
N GLU A 527 19.21 -11.17 11.46
CA GLU A 527 17.78 -10.87 11.62
C GLU A 527 17.45 -9.76 12.63
N PRO A 528 18.02 -9.69 13.86
CA PRO A 528 17.68 -8.62 14.81
C PRO A 528 18.11 -7.23 14.32
N GLU A 529 19.28 -7.13 13.68
CA GLU A 529 19.78 -5.88 13.10
C GLU A 529 18.91 -5.44 11.92
N ARG A 530 18.55 -6.39 11.05
CA ARG A 530 17.67 -6.14 9.91
C ARG A 530 16.27 -5.69 10.33
N LEU A 531 15.69 -6.30 11.36
CA LEU A 531 14.38 -5.92 11.89
C LEU A 531 14.40 -4.48 12.43
N THR A 532 15.50 -4.09 13.07
CA THR A 532 15.71 -2.75 13.59
C THR A 532 15.76 -1.71 12.48
N MET A 533 16.56 -1.96 11.44
CA MET A 533 16.58 -1.10 10.25
C MET A 533 15.23 -1.05 9.52
N LEU A 534 14.50 -2.16 9.48
CA LEU A 534 13.17 -2.20 8.86
C LEU A 534 12.14 -1.41 9.67
N LYS A 535 12.24 -1.40 11.00
CA LYS A 535 11.36 -0.61 11.89
C LYS A 535 11.51 0.88 11.60
N THR A 536 12.74 1.39 11.55
CA THR A 536 12.99 2.81 11.28
C THR A 536 12.66 3.20 9.84
N ALA A 537 12.92 2.32 8.86
CA ALA A 537 12.51 2.54 7.46
C ALA A 537 10.98 2.59 7.31
N LYS A 538 10.24 1.71 7.99
CA LYS A 538 8.76 1.76 8.01
C LYS A 538 8.26 3.04 8.67
N MET A 539 8.90 3.49 9.76
CA MET A 539 8.55 4.75 10.40
C MET A 539 8.76 5.93 9.44
N SER A 540 9.93 6.00 8.79
CA SER A 540 10.25 7.03 7.80
C SER A 540 9.24 7.07 6.65
N ARG A 541 8.85 5.90 6.12
CA ARG A 541 7.83 5.81 5.08
C ARG A 541 6.46 6.29 5.56
N ARG A 542 6.05 5.92 6.78
CA ARG A 542 4.77 6.38 7.36
C ARG A 542 4.74 7.89 7.51
N ILE A 543 5.82 8.48 8.03
CA ILE A 543 5.97 9.94 8.13
C ILE A 543 5.92 10.56 6.74
N SER A 544 6.64 9.99 5.77
CA SER A 544 6.67 10.51 4.39
C SER A 544 5.29 10.52 3.74
N LEU A 545 4.56 9.40 3.85
CA LEU A 545 3.19 9.29 3.32
C LEU A 545 2.25 10.24 4.06
N PHE A 546 2.33 10.30 5.39
CA PHE A 546 1.51 11.19 6.20
C PHE A 546 1.71 12.65 5.82
N CYS A 547 2.96 13.15 5.77
CA CYS A 547 3.26 14.51 5.35
C CYS A 547 2.73 14.81 3.95
N SER A 548 3.01 13.94 2.96
CA SER A 548 2.54 14.18 1.58
C SER A 548 1.02 14.16 1.48
N THR A 549 0.34 13.21 2.16
CA THR A 549 -1.13 13.20 2.17
C THR A 549 -1.71 14.45 2.81
N LEU A 550 -1.11 14.92 3.91
CA LEU A 550 -1.56 16.12 4.59
C LEU A 550 -1.36 17.36 3.72
N THR A 551 -0.20 17.51 3.06
CA THR A 551 0.06 18.59 2.11
C THR A 551 -0.89 18.56 0.91
N TYR A 552 -1.21 17.39 0.35
CA TYR A 552 -2.15 17.28 -0.77
C TYR A 552 -3.60 17.54 -0.36
N LEU A 553 -4.01 17.12 0.84
CA LEU A 553 -5.33 17.48 1.38
C LEU A 553 -5.44 19.00 1.56
N MET A 554 -4.41 19.65 2.10
CA MET A 554 -4.36 21.11 2.20
C MET A 554 -4.41 21.81 0.84
N LEU A 555 -3.69 21.28 -0.15
CA LEU A 555 -3.73 21.77 -1.53
C LEU A 555 -5.15 21.68 -2.11
N THR A 556 -5.80 20.52 -1.98
CA THR A 556 -7.17 20.33 -2.48
C THR A 556 -8.17 21.24 -1.76
N ALA A 557 -8.03 21.42 -0.45
CA ALA A 557 -8.87 22.33 0.33
C ALA A 557 -8.66 23.79 -0.09
N PHE A 558 -7.42 24.21 -0.32
CA PHE A 558 -7.09 25.55 -0.80
C PHE A 558 -7.68 25.81 -2.19
N ILE A 559 -7.45 24.91 -3.15
CA ILE A 559 -8.00 25.04 -4.51
C ILE A 559 -9.52 25.09 -4.46
N SER A 560 -10.15 24.20 -3.70
CA SER A 560 -11.61 24.16 -3.57
C SER A 560 -12.17 25.46 -2.99
N LEU A 561 -11.54 25.99 -1.94
CA LEU A 561 -11.93 27.27 -1.34
C LEU A 561 -11.79 28.43 -2.32
N GLN A 562 -10.68 28.51 -3.06
CA GLN A 562 -10.48 29.58 -4.05
C GLN A 562 -11.45 29.47 -5.22
N THR A 563 -11.70 28.27 -5.74
CA THR A 563 -12.71 28.08 -6.79
C THR A 563 -14.11 28.44 -6.32
N TYR A 564 -14.46 28.09 -5.07
CA TYR A 564 -15.75 28.45 -4.48
C TYR A 564 -15.88 29.97 -4.31
N ALA A 565 -14.86 30.64 -3.78
CA ALA A 565 -14.83 32.09 -3.63
C ALA A 565 -14.96 32.80 -4.98
N ASN A 566 -14.26 32.32 -6.01
CA ASN A 566 -14.32 32.87 -7.37
C ASN A 566 -15.66 32.64 -8.06
N MET A 567 -16.33 31.50 -7.80
CA MET A 567 -17.69 31.25 -8.30
C MET A 567 -18.74 32.10 -7.57
N ALA A 568 -18.56 32.35 -6.27
CA ALA A 568 -19.45 33.17 -5.48
C ALA A 568 -19.35 34.66 -5.84
N SER A 569 -18.19 35.12 -6.32
CA SER A 569 -17.94 36.50 -6.74
C SER A 569 -18.16 36.76 -8.23
N ALA A 570 -18.40 35.71 -9.04
CA ALA A 570 -18.62 35.85 -10.48
C ALA A 570 -19.98 36.50 -10.79
N SER A 571 -19.97 37.76 -11.25
CA SER A 571 -21.10 38.40 -11.92
C SER A 571 -21.06 38.13 -13.44
N GLU A 572 -22.20 38.25 -14.13
CA GLU A 572 -22.45 37.85 -15.54
C GLU A 572 -21.43 38.34 -16.61
N VAL A 573 -20.47 39.20 -16.26
CA VAL A 573 -19.55 39.88 -17.20
C VAL A 573 -18.06 39.57 -16.93
N ASP A 574 -17.67 39.03 -15.77
CA ASP A 574 -16.25 38.75 -15.46
C ASP A 574 -15.96 37.23 -15.45
N LEU A 575 -15.02 36.78 -16.29
CA LEU A 575 -14.44 35.44 -16.20
C LEU A 575 -13.86 35.27 -14.78
N GLY A 576 -14.35 34.28 -14.04
CA GLY A 576 -14.09 34.09 -12.60
C GLY A 576 -12.61 34.22 -12.18
N GLY A 577 -12.38 34.58 -10.92
CA GLY A 577 -11.06 34.96 -10.39
C GLY A 577 -9.93 33.93 -10.58
N LEU A 578 -8.70 34.43 -10.46
CA LEU A 578 -7.47 33.62 -10.47
C LEU A 578 -7.35 32.72 -9.22
N LEU A 579 -6.51 31.69 -9.31
CA LEU A 579 -6.24 30.77 -8.19
C LEU A 579 -5.49 31.49 -7.05
N HIS A 580 -4.59 32.40 -7.44
CA HIS A 580 -3.86 33.30 -6.56
C HIS A 580 -4.08 34.74 -7.03
N PRO A 581 -4.47 35.67 -6.13
CA PRO A 581 -4.47 37.09 -6.45
C PRO A 581 -3.09 37.53 -6.92
N ALA A 582 -3.02 38.08 -8.13
CA ALA A 582 -1.76 38.34 -8.82
C ALA A 582 -1.95 39.37 -9.94
N THR A 583 -0.96 40.24 -10.12
CA THR A 583 -0.92 41.23 -11.19
C THR A 583 0.07 40.80 -12.27
N PHE A 584 -0.42 40.69 -13.51
CA PHE A 584 0.38 40.32 -14.69
C PHE A 584 0.57 41.52 -15.63
N PRO A 585 1.67 41.57 -16.42
CA PRO A 585 1.94 42.67 -17.33
C PRO A 585 1.10 42.65 -18.63
N TYR A 586 0.13 41.73 -18.74
CA TYR A 586 -0.75 41.55 -19.89
C TYR A 586 -2.21 41.45 -19.45
N ASP A 587 -3.13 41.63 -20.39
CA ASP A 587 -4.57 41.60 -20.15
C ASP A 587 -5.05 40.16 -19.91
N ILE A 588 -5.33 39.84 -18.64
CA ILE A 588 -5.73 38.51 -18.16
C ILE A 588 -7.17 38.20 -18.55
N LYS A 589 -8.03 39.22 -18.77
CA LYS A 589 -9.47 39.02 -19.05
C LYS A 589 -9.75 38.49 -20.46
N LYS A 590 -8.74 38.44 -21.33
CA LYS A 590 -8.86 37.96 -22.72
C LYS A 590 -8.46 36.49 -22.84
N SER A 591 -9.33 35.66 -23.42
CA SER A 591 -8.96 34.31 -23.85
C SER A 591 -7.96 34.38 -25.02
N PRO A 592 -6.85 33.59 -25.03
CA PRO A 592 -6.53 32.46 -24.16
C PRO A 592 -5.64 32.80 -22.93
N ASN A 593 -5.39 34.08 -22.64
CA ASN A 593 -4.45 34.48 -21.58
C ASN A 593 -4.94 34.06 -20.19
N PHE A 594 -6.24 34.13 -19.94
CA PHE A 594 -6.85 33.68 -18.68
C PHE A 594 -6.54 32.20 -18.42
N GLU A 595 -6.83 31.36 -19.41
CA GLU A 595 -6.72 29.90 -19.33
C GLU A 595 -5.25 29.48 -19.13
N ILE A 596 -4.33 30.11 -19.86
CA ILE A 596 -2.88 29.88 -19.71
C ILE A 596 -2.40 30.27 -18.31
N THR A 597 -2.84 31.44 -17.82
CA THR A 597 -2.44 31.95 -16.50
C THR A 597 -2.97 31.04 -15.39
N TRP A 598 -4.23 30.64 -15.49
CA TRP A 598 -4.87 29.76 -14.52
C TRP A 598 -4.20 28.39 -14.49
N MET A 599 -3.92 27.79 -15.66
CA MET A 599 -3.17 26.54 -15.76
C MET A 599 -1.75 26.66 -15.19
N GLY A 600 -1.06 27.76 -15.48
CA GLY A 600 0.27 28.05 -14.94
C GLY A 600 0.28 28.16 -13.42
N GLN A 601 -0.69 28.89 -12.84
CA GLN A 601 -0.87 29.00 -11.39
C GLN A 601 -1.22 27.66 -10.76
N PHE A 602 -2.11 26.87 -11.36
CA PHE A 602 -2.45 25.53 -10.88
C PHE A 602 -1.22 24.61 -10.85
N MET A 603 -0.48 24.55 -11.97
CA MET A 603 0.73 23.74 -12.09
C MET A 603 1.80 24.18 -11.07
N GLY A 604 2.07 25.49 -10.97
CA GLY A 604 3.03 26.03 -10.02
C GLY A 604 2.65 25.74 -8.56
N THR A 605 1.36 25.74 -8.22
CA THR A 605 0.88 25.43 -6.86
C THR A 605 1.08 23.96 -6.53
N VAL A 606 0.79 23.05 -7.47
CA VAL A 606 1.06 21.62 -7.33
C VAL A 606 2.56 21.36 -7.15
N LEU A 607 3.41 21.96 -8.00
CA LEU A 607 4.87 21.83 -7.92
C LEU A 607 5.42 22.33 -6.58
N THR A 608 4.93 23.47 -6.10
CA THR A 608 5.30 24.04 -4.80
C THR A 608 4.90 23.11 -3.65
N ALA A 609 3.68 22.56 -3.67
CA ALA A 609 3.20 21.62 -2.67
C ALA A 609 4.06 20.34 -2.63
N ILE A 610 4.41 19.79 -3.79
CA ILE A 610 5.33 18.64 -3.90
C ILE A 610 6.70 19.01 -3.31
N CYS A 611 7.24 20.18 -3.65
CA CYS A 611 8.55 20.65 -3.16
C CYS A 611 8.58 20.84 -1.64
N TYR A 612 7.52 21.42 -1.08
CA TYR A 612 7.41 21.64 0.35
C TYR A 612 7.43 20.30 1.11
N SER A 613 6.61 19.34 0.66
CA SER A 613 6.53 18.01 1.28
C SER A 613 7.80 17.16 1.08
N CYS A 614 8.38 17.17 -0.12
CA CYS A 614 9.51 16.29 -0.44
C CYS A 614 10.78 16.68 0.31
N PHE A 615 11.01 17.96 0.57
CA PHE A 615 12.17 18.41 1.35
C PHE A 615 12.13 17.85 2.77
N ASP A 616 10.99 18.03 3.45
CA ASP A 616 10.76 17.62 4.83
C ASP A 616 10.92 16.09 4.97
N THR A 617 10.30 15.36 4.03
CA THR A 617 10.28 13.89 4.03
C THR A 617 11.63 13.29 3.65
N PHE A 618 12.42 13.97 2.80
CA PHE A 618 13.77 13.54 2.46
C PHE A 618 14.75 13.69 3.63
N LEU A 619 14.66 14.77 4.41
CA LEU A 619 15.42 14.89 5.66
C LEU A 619 15.08 13.74 6.63
N ALA A 620 13.79 13.45 6.80
CA ALA A 620 13.33 12.39 7.70
C ALA A 620 13.87 11.00 7.30
N VAL A 621 14.05 10.73 6.00
CA VAL A 621 14.70 9.48 5.51
C VAL A 621 16.13 9.37 6.01
N PHE A 622 16.94 10.42 5.85
CA PHE A 622 18.35 10.38 6.29
C PHE A 622 18.47 10.23 7.81
N VAL A 623 17.71 11.03 8.57
CA VAL A 623 17.81 11.02 10.02
C VAL A 623 17.30 9.70 10.60
N LEU A 624 16.19 9.14 10.10
CA LEU A 624 15.67 7.87 10.62
C LEU A 624 16.49 6.65 10.16
N HIS A 625 17.16 6.71 9.00
CA HIS A 625 18.16 5.71 8.64
C HIS A 625 19.34 5.74 9.62
N LEU A 626 19.85 6.94 9.91
CA LEU A 626 20.90 7.13 10.90
C LEU A 626 20.49 6.61 12.29
N CYS A 627 19.25 6.88 12.73
CA CYS A 627 18.68 6.29 13.96
C CYS A 627 18.72 4.76 13.92
N GLY A 628 18.27 4.14 12.82
CA GLY A 628 18.30 2.68 12.67
C GLY A 628 19.70 2.09 12.74
N GLN A 629 20.68 2.77 12.14
CA GLN A 629 22.10 2.37 12.21
C GLN A 629 22.66 2.50 13.63
N LEU A 630 22.30 3.55 14.37
CA LEU A 630 22.67 3.71 15.76
C LEU A 630 22.06 2.61 16.63
N SER A 631 20.79 2.25 16.43
CA SER A 631 20.16 1.13 17.13
C SER A 631 20.84 -0.22 16.82
N VAL A 632 21.28 -0.45 15.58
CA VAL A 632 22.09 -1.63 15.21
C VAL A 632 23.44 -1.63 15.94
N LEU A 633 24.06 -0.47 16.08
CA LEU A 633 25.30 -0.32 16.82
C LEU A 633 25.12 -0.58 18.33
N GLN A 634 23.99 -0.15 18.90
CA GLN A 634 23.60 -0.45 20.28
C GLN A 634 23.44 -1.96 20.52
N LEU A 635 22.79 -2.69 19.59
CA LEU A 635 22.68 -4.16 19.67
C LEU A 635 24.07 -4.82 19.66
N ASN A 636 24.94 -4.37 18.76
CA ASN A 636 26.31 -4.86 18.67
C ASN A 636 27.15 -4.60 19.92
N LEU A 637 26.91 -3.47 20.60
CA LEU A 637 27.54 -3.13 21.88
C LEU A 637 27.06 -4.03 23.02
N LYS A 638 25.77 -4.35 23.10
CA LYS A 638 25.20 -5.23 24.14
C LYS A 638 25.77 -6.65 24.06
N GLU A 639 26.01 -7.15 22.85
CA GLU A 639 26.62 -8.47 22.62
C GLU A 639 28.13 -8.52 22.90
N LEU A 640 28.79 -7.37 23.06
CA LEU A 640 30.24 -7.29 23.12
C LEU A 640 30.84 -7.97 24.36
N ALA A 641 30.12 -7.93 25.49
CA ALA A 641 30.57 -8.57 26.74
C ALA A 641 30.54 -10.10 26.66
N GLU A 642 29.54 -10.68 26.01
CA GLU A 642 29.44 -12.14 25.79
C GLU A 642 30.51 -12.66 24.83
N VAL A 643 30.89 -11.85 23.84
CA VAL A 643 32.02 -12.14 22.95
C VAL A 643 33.35 -12.12 23.71
N ALA A 644 33.52 -11.18 24.64
CA ALA A 644 34.74 -11.04 25.42
C ALA A 644 35.04 -12.24 26.33
N LYS A 645 34.00 -12.96 26.78
CA LYS A 645 34.13 -14.20 27.57
C LYS A 645 34.71 -15.37 26.77
N ARG A 646 34.53 -15.37 25.44
CA ARG A 646 34.94 -16.47 24.56
C ARG A 646 36.33 -16.28 23.97
N ASP A 647 36.64 -15.08 23.47
CA ASP A 647 37.91 -14.80 22.79
C ASP A 647 38.33 -13.32 22.93
N ILE A 648 39.60 -13.11 23.31
CA ILE A 648 40.20 -11.78 23.52
C ILE A 648 40.42 -11.04 22.20
N SER A 649 40.83 -11.73 21.15
CA SER A 649 41.13 -11.14 19.84
C SER A 649 39.86 -10.69 19.12
N LEU A 650 38.79 -11.48 19.27
CA LEU A 650 37.48 -11.23 18.68
C LEU A 650 36.79 -10.00 19.29
N PHE A 651 37.01 -9.73 20.58
CA PHE A 651 36.57 -8.50 21.24
C PHE A 651 37.19 -7.24 20.61
N GLN A 652 38.50 -7.22 20.39
CA GLN A 652 39.19 -6.05 19.82
C GLN A 652 38.74 -5.78 18.38
N ASN A 653 38.55 -6.84 17.58
CA ASN A 653 38.04 -6.71 16.22
C ASN A 653 36.60 -6.18 16.19
N LYS A 654 35.69 -6.72 17.03
CA LYS A 654 34.29 -6.28 17.09
C LYS A 654 34.17 -4.86 17.64
N LEU A 655 34.95 -4.50 18.66
CA LEU A 655 34.98 -3.13 19.19
C LEU A 655 35.57 -2.14 18.17
N GLY A 656 36.63 -2.52 17.45
CA GLY A 656 37.20 -1.73 16.37
C GLY A 656 36.20 -1.45 15.25
N PHE A 657 35.43 -2.47 14.86
CA PHE A 657 34.32 -2.32 13.91
C PHE A 657 33.25 -1.34 14.42
N ILE A 658 32.83 -1.48 15.68
CA ILE A 658 31.83 -0.59 16.31
C ILE A 658 32.32 0.86 16.31
N VAL A 659 33.56 1.11 16.73
CA VAL A 659 34.13 2.46 16.82
C VAL A 659 34.28 3.09 15.43
N ASN A 660 34.77 2.33 14.45
CA ASN A 660 34.88 2.82 13.08
C ASN A 660 33.50 3.13 12.50
N ARG A 661 32.52 2.25 12.73
CA ARG A 661 31.15 2.45 12.26
C ARG A 661 30.48 3.67 12.92
N HIS A 662 30.66 3.86 14.23
CA HIS A 662 30.17 5.05 14.93
C HIS A 662 30.73 6.35 14.32
N ASN A 663 32.01 6.34 13.93
CA ASN A 663 32.66 7.50 13.31
C ASN A 663 32.15 7.76 11.87
N GLU A 664 31.88 6.71 11.09
CA GLU A 664 31.21 6.83 9.79
C GLU A 664 29.80 7.44 9.93
N LEU A 665 29.01 6.95 10.89
CA LEU A 665 27.67 7.47 11.17
C LEU A 665 27.71 8.93 11.68
N TYR A 666 28.74 9.30 12.45
CA TYR A 666 28.96 10.69 12.84
C TYR A 666 29.24 11.59 11.62
N ARG A 667 30.05 11.14 10.66
CA ARG A 667 30.29 11.88 9.41
C ARG A 667 29.01 12.00 8.58
N PHE A 668 28.22 10.93 8.50
CA PHE A 668 26.91 10.94 7.85
C PHE A 668 26.00 12.01 8.48
N ALA A 669 25.89 12.03 9.82
CA ALA A 669 25.12 13.02 10.56
C ALA A 669 25.59 14.45 10.27
N LEU A 670 26.90 14.68 10.25
CA LEU A 670 27.50 15.99 9.97
C LEU A 670 27.18 16.49 8.56
N ILE A 671 27.19 15.59 7.57
CA ILE A 671 26.82 15.94 6.18
C ILE A 671 25.33 16.31 6.10
N VAL A 672 24.46 15.54 6.75
CA VAL A 672 23.02 15.87 6.83
C VAL A 672 22.83 17.23 7.48
N GLU A 673 23.43 17.46 8.65
CA GLU A 673 23.34 18.72 9.37
C GLU A 673 23.81 19.90 8.51
N ASN A 674 24.94 19.78 7.82
CA ASN A 674 25.47 20.83 6.95
C ASN A 674 24.59 21.12 5.71
N CYS A 675 23.82 20.14 5.23
CA CYS A 675 22.93 20.34 4.08
C CYS A 675 21.61 21.01 4.47
N PHE A 676 21.11 20.78 5.69
CA PHE A 676 19.75 21.14 6.06
C PHE A 676 19.65 22.24 7.15
N ASN A 677 20.68 22.48 7.97
CA ASN A 677 20.55 23.36 9.16
C ASN A 677 20.02 24.78 8.87
N LEU A 678 20.49 25.42 7.80
CA LEU A 678 20.13 26.80 7.50
C LEU A 678 18.70 26.90 6.97
N THR A 679 18.30 25.94 6.15
CA THR A 679 16.92 25.82 5.68
C THR A 679 15.98 25.47 6.83
N LEU A 680 16.41 24.66 7.79
CA LEU A 680 15.61 24.39 8.98
C LEU A 680 15.41 25.63 9.86
N LEU A 681 16.41 26.50 9.98
CA LEU A 681 16.25 27.81 10.63
C LEU A 681 15.23 28.69 9.90
N GLY A 682 15.32 28.77 8.57
CA GLY A 682 14.34 29.47 7.76
C GLY A 682 12.93 28.93 7.96
N GLN A 683 12.79 27.59 7.99
CA GLN A 683 11.51 26.91 8.20
C GLN A 683 10.92 27.25 9.58
N THR A 684 11.72 27.28 10.65
CA THR A 684 11.23 27.63 11.99
C THR A 684 10.76 29.08 12.07
N LEU A 685 11.50 30.02 11.46
CA LEU A 685 11.13 31.43 11.44
C LEU A 685 9.85 31.66 10.63
N ILE A 686 9.75 31.06 9.44
CA ILE A 686 8.58 31.18 8.57
C ILE A 686 7.37 30.54 9.21
N SER A 687 7.49 29.34 9.82
CA SER A 687 6.35 28.68 10.48
C SER A 687 5.84 29.49 11.67
N THR A 688 6.75 30.15 12.40
CA THR A 688 6.41 31.07 13.50
C THR A 688 5.66 32.29 12.97
N ALA A 689 6.19 32.96 11.95
CA ALA A 689 5.54 34.12 11.33
C ALA A 689 4.16 33.76 10.77
N MET A 690 4.07 32.62 10.05
CA MET A 690 2.81 32.12 9.49
C MET A 690 1.78 31.82 10.58
N PHE A 691 2.17 31.19 11.68
CA PHE A 691 1.27 30.96 12.81
C PHE A 691 0.69 32.28 13.35
N CYS A 692 1.55 33.27 13.57
CA CYS A 692 1.13 34.58 14.06
C CYS A 692 0.20 35.31 13.09
N LEU A 693 0.57 35.38 11.80
CA LEU A 693 -0.19 36.10 10.77
C LEU A 693 -1.55 35.45 10.49
N THR A 694 -1.58 34.13 10.36
CA THR A 694 -2.83 33.39 10.11
C THR A 694 -3.72 33.37 11.36
N GLY A 695 -3.11 33.28 12.55
CA GLY A 695 -3.82 33.39 13.83
C GLY A 695 -4.43 34.78 14.04
N TYR A 696 -3.72 35.85 13.67
CA TYR A 696 -4.23 37.22 13.74
C TYR A 696 -5.48 37.36 12.88
N ARG A 697 -5.41 36.95 11.60
CA ARG A 697 -6.54 36.97 10.67
C ARG A 697 -7.76 36.22 11.19
N MET A 698 -7.55 35.01 11.71
CA MET A 698 -8.63 34.19 12.25
C MET A 698 -9.34 34.88 13.42
N ILE A 699 -8.61 35.58 14.29
CA ILE A 699 -9.18 36.25 15.45
C ILE A 699 -9.85 37.58 15.04
N THR A 700 -9.24 38.33 14.13
CA THR A 700 -9.82 39.59 13.64
C THR A 700 -11.09 39.37 12.84
N SER A 701 -11.20 38.28 12.08
CA SER A 701 -12.42 37.93 11.35
C SER A 701 -13.57 37.52 12.28
N ILE A 702 -13.31 36.95 13.46
CA ILE A 702 -14.36 36.66 14.46
C ILE A 702 -14.90 37.95 15.08
N GLY A 703 -14.06 38.99 15.23
CA GLY A 703 -14.41 40.22 15.94
C GLY A 703 -15.22 41.25 15.14
N SER A 704 -15.29 41.15 13.81
CA SER A 704 -16.06 42.07 12.96
C SER A 704 -17.55 41.67 12.93
N GLN A 705 -18.42 42.48 13.57
CA GLN A 705 -19.86 42.22 13.74
C GLN A 705 -20.74 42.38 12.47
N GLU A 706 -20.22 42.74 11.30
CA GLU A 706 -21.06 43.22 10.17
C GLU A 706 -21.05 42.41 8.86
N GLN A 707 -20.51 41.18 8.80
CA GLN A 707 -20.69 40.33 7.61
C GLN A 707 -21.00 38.87 7.98
N ASP A 708 -21.89 38.24 7.22
CA ASP A 708 -22.12 36.79 7.22
C ASP A 708 -20.77 36.08 7.05
N LEU A 709 -20.15 35.68 8.16
CA LEU A 709 -18.88 34.98 8.16
C LEU A 709 -19.05 33.64 7.41
N PRO A 710 -18.35 33.41 6.28
CA PRO A 710 -18.37 32.11 5.65
C PRO A 710 -17.66 31.14 6.59
N ILE A 711 -18.44 30.35 7.34
CA ILE A 711 -17.99 29.29 8.26
C ILE A 711 -16.87 28.43 7.63
N VAL A 712 -16.94 28.25 6.32
CA VAL A 712 -15.97 27.54 5.48
C VAL A 712 -14.54 28.14 5.57
N GLY A 713 -14.40 29.47 5.52
CA GLY A 713 -13.10 30.15 5.63
C GLY A 713 -12.46 30.02 7.01
N MET A 714 -13.28 30.11 8.07
CA MET A 714 -12.84 29.90 9.45
C MET A 714 -12.32 28.47 9.67
N ILE A 715 -13.04 27.48 9.15
CA ILE A 715 -12.61 26.08 9.18
C ILE A 715 -11.28 25.91 8.45
N PHE A 716 -11.12 26.55 7.28
CA PHE A 716 -9.87 26.48 6.53
C PHE A 716 -8.67 27.06 7.30
N PHE A 717 -8.81 28.22 7.95
CA PHE A 717 -7.74 28.81 8.75
C PHE A 717 -7.34 27.92 9.93
N ILE A 718 -8.30 27.34 10.64
CA ILE A 718 -8.03 26.40 11.75
C ILE A 718 -7.24 25.19 11.24
N ILE A 719 -7.67 24.61 10.11
CA ILE A 719 -6.97 23.47 9.51
C ILE A 719 -5.56 23.88 9.07
N HIS A 720 -5.37 25.08 8.50
CA HIS A 720 -4.07 25.59 8.06
C HIS A 720 -3.09 25.80 9.23
N VAL A 721 -3.57 26.31 10.37
CA VAL A 721 -2.77 26.45 11.58
C VAL A 721 -2.34 25.08 12.10
N ILE A 722 -3.28 24.14 12.23
CA ILE A 722 -2.98 22.76 12.67
C ILE A 722 -1.97 22.10 11.73
N TYR A 723 -2.15 22.26 10.42
CA TYR A 723 -1.23 21.78 9.38
C TYR A 723 0.21 22.28 9.59
N THR A 724 0.38 23.59 9.76
CA THR A 724 1.70 24.22 9.93
C THR A 724 2.38 23.73 11.21
N MET A 725 1.61 23.55 12.28
CA MET A 725 2.14 23.03 13.55
C MET A 725 2.52 21.56 13.47
N LEU A 726 1.73 20.72 12.79
CA LEU A 726 2.05 19.31 12.57
C LEU A 726 3.33 19.14 11.75
N HIS A 727 3.54 19.94 10.71
CA HIS A 727 4.79 19.91 9.94
C HIS A 727 6.01 20.25 10.81
N LEU A 728 5.92 21.30 11.63
CA LEU A 728 7.01 21.66 12.54
C LEU A 728 7.26 20.56 13.60
N TYR A 729 6.19 19.99 14.15
CA TYR A 729 6.28 18.90 15.13
C TYR A 729 7.08 17.70 14.60
N ILE A 730 6.92 17.34 13.32
CA ILE A 730 7.60 16.20 12.72
C ILE A 730 9.13 16.38 12.74
N TYR A 731 9.63 17.59 12.50
CA TYR A 731 11.06 17.89 12.62
C TYR A 731 11.57 17.67 14.04
N CYS A 732 10.84 18.18 15.03
CA CYS A 732 11.18 18.01 16.44
C CYS A 732 11.10 16.54 16.88
N TYR A 733 10.11 15.79 16.42
CA TYR A 733 9.99 14.35 16.70
C TYR A 733 11.15 13.54 16.13
N VAL A 734 11.52 13.81 14.88
CA VAL A 734 12.65 13.13 14.21
C VAL A 734 13.98 13.50 14.87
N GLY A 735 14.17 14.78 15.25
CA GLY A 735 15.33 15.25 16.02
C GLY A 735 15.44 14.62 17.41
N GLU A 736 14.32 14.54 18.14
CA GLU A 736 14.24 13.87 19.44
C GLU A 736 14.60 12.39 19.34
N THR A 737 14.09 11.70 18.32
CA THR A 737 14.40 10.30 18.06
C THR A 737 15.90 10.11 17.81
N LEU A 738 16.54 11.01 17.06
CA LEU A 738 17.98 10.99 16.84
C LEU A 738 18.77 11.19 18.14
N LEU A 739 18.33 12.13 18.97
CA LEU A 739 18.94 12.40 20.27
C LEU A 739 18.90 11.17 21.18
N ILE A 740 17.75 10.50 21.25
CA ILE A 740 17.55 9.27 22.03
C ILE A 740 18.46 8.14 21.52
N GLU A 741 18.46 7.87 20.21
CA GLU A 741 19.25 6.78 19.65
C GLU A 741 20.76 7.04 19.73
N SER A 742 21.18 8.31 19.65
CA SER A 742 22.58 8.69 19.79
C SER A 742 23.07 8.56 21.22
N THR A 743 22.29 9.01 22.21
CA THR A 743 22.65 8.86 23.64
C THR A 743 22.50 7.41 24.12
N GLY A 744 21.63 6.63 23.48
CA GLY A 744 21.46 5.18 23.67
C GLY A 744 22.73 4.35 23.50
N ILE A 745 23.71 4.85 22.74
CA ILE A 745 25.04 4.23 22.61
C ILE A 745 25.77 4.19 23.96
N ALA A 746 25.72 5.27 24.74
CA ALA A 746 26.34 5.34 26.05
C ALA A 746 25.68 4.35 27.02
N PHE A 747 24.34 4.30 27.02
CA PHE A 747 23.58 3.36 27.85
C PHE A 747 23.85 1.91 27.46
N SER A 748 23.88 1.59 26.17
CA SER A 748 24.16 0.24 25.69
C SER A 748 25.60 -0.22 25.99
N ALA A 749 26.57 0.70 25.97
CA ALA A 749 27.93 0.42 26.41
C ALA A 749 28.03 0.26 27.94
N TYR A 750 27.18 0.92 28.72
CA TYR A 750 27.09 0.73 30.17
C TYR A 750 26.35 -0.57 30.56
N ASP A 751 25.34 -0.96 29.78
CA ASP A 751 24.55 -2.18 29.99
C ASP A 751 25.27 -3.44 29.52
N CYS A 752 26.33 -3.30 28.70
CA CYS A 752 27.22 -4.42 28.45
C CYS A 752 27.87 -4.81 29.79
N VAL A 753 28.01 -6.11 30.07
CA VAL A 753 28.50 -6.64 31.36
C VAL A 753 29.99 -6.30 31.57
N TRP A 754 30.29 -5.01 31.74
CA TRP A 754 31.64 -4.43 31.63
C TRP A 754 32.47 -4.67 32.88
N TYR A 755 31.83 -4.86 34.03
CA TYR A 755 32.48 -5.15 35.31
C TYR A 755 33.12 -6.55 35.33
N ASP A 756 32.70 -7.45 34.44
CA ASP A 756 33.33 -8.75 34.23
C ASP A 756 34.53 -8.69 33.26
N LEU A 757 34.80 -7.52 32.65
CA LEU A 757 35.89 -7.36 31.69
C LEU A 757 37.22 -7.01 32.38
N PRO A 758 38.36 -7.45 31.82
CA PRO A 758 39.68 -6.98 32.25
C PRO A 758 39.78 -5.44 32.24
N PRO A 759 40.50 -4.81 33.19
CA PRO A 759 40.53 -3.35 33.34
C PRO A 759 40.91 -2.58 32.07
N LYS A 760 41.89 -3.08 31.30
CA LYS A 760 42.30 -2.46 30.02
C LYS A 760 41.17 -2.42 28.99
N LYS A 761 40.26 -3.40 29.00
CA LYS A 761 39.13 -3.48 28.06
C LYS A 761 37.93 -2.65 28.53
N ALA A 762 37.66 -2.65 29.83
CA ALA A 762 36.66 -1.76 30.44
C ALA A 762 37.01 -0.28 30.18
N MET A 763 38.30 0.08 30.20
CA MET A 763 38.77 1.43 29.84
C MET A 763 38.42 1.81 28.38
N CYS A 764 38.47 0.87 27.43
CA CYS A 764 38.07 1.15 26.05
C CYS A 764 36.57 1.50 25.95
N LEU A 765 35.72 0.86 26.75
CA LEU A 765 34.28 1.17 26.82
C LEU A 765 34.01 2.54 27.47
N MET A 766 34.80 2.94 28.46
CA MET A 766 34.72 4.30 29.02
C MET A 766 34.96 5.36 27.94
N ILE A 767 35.89 5.14 27.01
CA ILE A 767 36.12 6.07 25.89
C ILE A 767 34.88 6.16 25.00
N VAL A 768 34.24 5.02 24.69
CA VAL A 768 32.98 4.98 23.92
C VAL A 768 31.88 5.75 24.64
N ILE A 769 31.68 5.53 25.94
CA ILE A 769 30.69 6.24 26.76
C ILE A 769 30.97 7.75 26.76
N CYS A 770 32.22 8.17 27.01
CA CYS A 770 32.61 9.57 26.99
C CYS A 770 32.35 10.22 25.62
N ARG A 771 32.64 9.53 24.51
CA ARG A 771 32.39 10.03 23.16
C ARG A 771 30.90 10.09 22.81
N ALA A 772 30.12 9.13 23.28
CA ALA A 772 28.67 9.04 23.05
C ALA A 772 27.86 10.10 23.81
N ARG A 773 28.46 10.78 24.80
CA ARG A 773 27.86 11.97 25.44
C ARG A 773 27.70 13.14 24.47
N ILE A 774 28.51 13.21 23.42
CA ILE A 774 28.34 14.19 22.34
C ILE A 774 27.33 13.59 21.35
N ALA A 775 26.06 13.89 21.59
CA ALA A 775 24.95 13.35 20.82
C ALA A 775 24.90 13.90 19.38
N PHE A 776 24.34 13.11 18.48
CA PHE A 776 24.05 13.54 17.12
C PHE A 776 22.79 14.40 17.16
N GLN A 777 22.87 15.60 16.60
CA GLN A 777 21.80 16.58 16.67
C GLN A 777 21.61 17.22 15.29
N ILE A 778 20.35 17.46 14.95
CA ILE A 778 19.99 18.33 13.84
C ILE A 778 19.55 19.66 14.44
N THR A 779 20.10 20.78 13.96
CA THR A 779 19.86 22.09 14.57
C THR A 779 19.19 23.08 13.62
N ALA A 780 18.47 24.04 14.19
CA ALA A 780 18.02 25.24 13.49
C ALA A 780 19.20 26.21 13.39
N GLY A 781 19.97 26.12 12.29
CA GLY A 781 21.07 27.05 11.99
C GLY A 781 22.15 27.15 13.07
N LYS A 782 22.44 26.06 13.79
CA LYS A 782 23.36 26.00 14.94
C LYS A 782 22.93 26.80 16.19
N PHE A 783 21.72 27.36 16.20
CA PHE A 783 21.19 28.07 17.37
C PHE A 783 20.63 27.11 18.42
N SER A 784 19.81 26.16 17.99
CA SER A 784 19.13 25.22 18.90
C SER A 784 18.87 23.87 18.22
N PRO A 785 19.05 22.73 18.92
CA PRO A 785 18.71 21.42 18.38
C PRO A 785 17.19 21.24 18.26
N PHE A 786 16.75 20.55 17.20
CA PHE A 786 15.36 20.13 17.08
C PHE A 786 15.04 19.08 18.14
N SER A 787 14.15 19.46 19.06
CA SER A 787 13.66 18.64 20.16
C SER A 787 12.21 18.97 20.46
N LEU A 788 11.53 18.13 21.25
CA LEU A 788 10.18 18.44 21.72
C LEU A 788 10.16 19.70 22.62
N GLU A 789 11.26 20.00 23.30
CA GLU A 789 11.44 21.23 24.07
C GLU A 789 11.44 22.47 23.15
N LEU A 790 12.19 22.43 22.05
CA LEU A 790 12.20 23.52 21.06
C LEU A 790 10.81 23.74 20.46
N PHE A 791 10.07 22.66 20.17
CA PHE A 791 8.69 22.79 19.70
C PHE A 791 7.82 23.55 20.70
N GLY A 792 7.86 23.17 21.98
CA GLY A 792 7.12 23.85 23.04
C GLY A 792 7.52 25.32 23.19
N ALA A 793 8.80 25.65 23.03
CA ALA A 793 9.28 27.03 23.04
C ALA A 793 8.71 27.83 21.87
N ILE A 794 8.75 27.30 20.64
CA ILE A 794 8.22 27.96 19.44
C ILE A 794 6.71 28.21 19.57
N MET A 795 5.95 27.25 20.10
CA MET A 795 4.51 27.42 20.34
C MET A 795 4.23 28.59 21.30
N LYS A 796 4.96 28.66 22.42
CA LYS A 796 4.80 29.73 23.42
C LYS A 796 5.16 31.10 22.85
N THR A 797 6.27 31.20 22.12
CA THR A 797 6.70 32.47 21.51
C THR A 797 5.73 32.93 20.44
N SER A 798 5.22 32.01 19.60
CA SER A 798 4.24 32.34 18.55
C SER A 798 2.92 32.82 19.14
N ALA A 799 2.42 32.17 20.19
CA ALA A 799 1.24 32.62 20.93
C ALA A 799 1.48 33.99 21.59
N GLY A 800 2.66 34.22 22.17
CA GLY A 800 3.04 35.52 22.73
C GLY A 800 3.04 36.65 21.68
N TYR A 801 3.64 36.43 20.51
CA TYR A 801 3.61 37.40 19.40
C TYR A 801 2.21 37.65 18.88
N LEU A 802 1.37 36.61 18.78
CA LEU A 802 -0.04 36.77 18.43
C LEU A 802 -0.78 37.66 19.44
N SER A 803 -0.58 37.44 20.75
CA SER A 803 -1.16 38.31 21.79
C SER A 803 -0.69 39.75 21.68
N VAL A 804 0.58 40.00 21.35
CA VAL A 804 1.09 41.36 21.11
C VAL A 804 0.41 42.00 19.89
N LEU A 805 0.27 41.27 18.78
CA LEU A 805 -0.41 41.79 17.58
C LEU A 805 -1.88 42.16 17.86
N LEU A 806 -2.57 41.40 18.72
CA LEU A 806 -3.94 41.70 19.15
C LEU A 806 -3.99 42.93 20.06
N ALA A 807 -3.10 43.02 21.05
CA ALA A 807 -3.05 44.17 21.96
C ALA A 807 -2.73 45.49 21.22
N VAL A 808 -1.86 45.46 20.21
CA VAL A 808 -1.55 46.62 19.37
C VAL A 808 -2.77 47.06 18.55
N LYS A 809 -3.62 46.12 18.12
CA LYS A 809 -4.86 46.43 17.38
C LYS A 809 -5.89 47.13 18.28
N GLU A 810 -5.99 46.74 19.55
CA GLU A 810 -6.99 47.28 20.49
C GLU A 810 -6.66 48.73 20.94
N GLY A 811 -5.44 49.21 20.71
CA GLY A 811 -4.99 50.57 21.06
C GLY A 811 -4.86 50.81 22.58
N PRO A 812 -4.12 51.83 23.05
CA PRO A 812 -4.23 52.25 24.43
C PRO A 812 -5.65 52.81 24.65
N VAL A 813 -6.35 52.30 25.65
CA VAL A 813 -7.53 52.98 26.20
C VAL A 813 -7.02 54.30 26.76
N GLU A 814 -7.33 55.41 26.09
CA GLU A 814 -7.14 56.75 26.66
C GLU A 814 -8.12 56.87 27.84
N ASP A 815 -7.58 56.76 29.07
CA ASP A 815 -8.28 57.06 30.32
C ASP A 815 -8.61 58.56 30.46
#